data_AF-A0A5M6C2K6-F1
#
_entry.id   AF-A0A5M6C2K6-F1
#
_cell.length_a   1.000
_cell.length_b   1.000
_cell.length_c   1.000
_cell.angle_alpha   90.00
_cell.angle_beta   90.00
_cell.angle_gamma   90.00
#
_symmetry.space_group_name_H-M   'P 1'
#
loop_
_entity.id
_entity.type
_entity.pdbx_description
1 polymer ?
#
loop_
_entity_poly.entity_id
_entity_poly.type
_entity_poly.pdbx_seq_one_letter_code
_entity_poly.pdbx_strand_id
1 'polypeptide(L)'
;MQPFHPPTPQNHRLYTPATPDSPSIEKESHIGSETNARQAREAADGVVREYEEKRDHLAKAIESSVYLLSDLKNFNGDQWTVRYPHLRPTESVEPGSPSPRPGMSRRTLTFADEPSHPTEVVLSSTPTARRAALKRSLTLAPSTPASSSSRSPAASIVAEPSRVEESEEDFSILRLDLNMGATRHAKALISHLEKSSISALLDNRITASLDHLTHLQKRIYDAHSRVLVTGDLNAGKSTLINALLRRNEVMPTDQQPLTTRFVEVVSARENEEKEEIHVMDGTEKYDPADKSTYTAVDISQLEELVADAETDASSPPLRVFLRDCAANLNNPSILHNGVVDISLIDAPGLNRDSIKTTANFARQEEIDVVVFVVSAANHFTLSAKEFIWQAGHEKAHLFIVVNRFDQIRDKARCRRLVLEQIKQLSPSTYEDAADLVHFVDSAKVALGYGDDEPEGDELDDAFSHLEHSLRSFVLVNRSKSKLGPAQNYVTHLLADVELLAAANSLVAGKERDAAREEIARVKPVLEKMKKGKEGLEEGLVGEEETVTEQAMGRTKLGMERALDRVGRGELAAPAPGLALPSYPGLLGVWDYAGEVKRVLLASLDFAIGLAEDDARKLTADGVDKVAKLGDTHLPADVERSNRRFNAAAMFTPRSTTSKNVRRQSGVASLGLGLANQAHLVEVNVSDIFDLQHHIFIARSSIPSTSSSSTSKDLIPLSTELTGFGAASLAIGAFSMISGQTVGLRTVIEGLIHFSDFVSNPSTRQWIGPVVGVVGVGAIAYVIYDLPRSIPRNVGRHIQSNLLISSGSQADDASVPFADAQSARVGKEVRKVMRLAAWDLRERFRAAVDARGEVVKESEAMERRAIKALKWFEEVDKRVELIREEVGIKV
;
A
#
# COMPACT_ATOMS: atom_id res chain seq x y z
N MET A 1 38.68 92.46 -46.92
CA MET A 1 39.09 91.14 -46.42
C MET A 1 38.27 90.09 -47.15
N GLN A 2 38.88 89.33 -48.06
CA GLN A 2 38.40 87.98 -48.45
C GLN A 2 38.70 87.00 -47.28
N PRO A 3 38.24 85.72 -47.29
CA PRO A 3 37.58 84.94 -48.38
C PRO A 3 36.42 84.00 -47.86
N PHE A 4 35.81 83.03 -48.57
CA PHE A 4 35.85 82.45 -49.94
C PHE A 4 34.46 81.80 -50.27
N HIS A 5 34.29 81.44 -51.54
CA HIS A 5 33.08 81.24 -52.35
C HIS A 5 32.41 79.82 -52.38
N PRO A 6 31.21 79.69 -53.03
CA PRO A 6 30.31 78.52 -53.19
C PRO A 6 30.56 77.82 -54.58
N PRO A 7 29.61 77.32 -55.45
CA PRO A 7 28.14 77.09 -55.46
C PRO A 7 27.75 75.67 -56.01
N THR A 8 26.49 75.26 -56.32
CA THR A 8 25.66 75.56 -57.53
C THR A 8 24.44 74.57 -57.61
N PRO A 9 23.41 74.73 -58.48
CA PRO A 9 22.09 75.20 -58.00
C PRO A 9 20.81 74.64 -58.73
N GLN A 10 19.65 75.28 -58.47
CA GLN A 10 18.45 75.49 -59.34
C GLN A 10 17.44 74.32 -59.51
N ASN A 11 16.11 74.51 -59.62
CA ASN A 11 15.25 75.69 -59.77
C ASN A 11 13.76 75.38 -59.42
N HIS A 12 13.01 76.44 -59.09
CA HIS A 12 11.60 76.49 -58.66
C HIS A 12 10.52 76.16 -59.71
N ARG A 13 9.33 75.73 -59.24
CA ARG A 13 7.99 76.42 -59.37
C ARG A 13 6.85 75.44 -58.95
N LEU A 14 6.14 75.70 -57.85
CA LEU A 14 4.89 76.47 -57.65
C LEU A 14 3.58 75.71 -57.98
N TYR A 15 2.66 75.82 -57.02
CA TYR A 15 1.46 75.03 -56.75
C TYR A 15 0.20 75.73 -57.30
N THR A 16 -0.76 74.96 -57.84
CA THR A 16 -2.21 75.27 -57.80
C THR A 16 -3.02 73.98 -58.01
N PRO A 17 -4.10 73.72 -57.26
CA PRO A 17 -4.90 72.49 -57.35
C PRO A 17 -6.26 72.69 -58.02
N ALA A 18 -6.74 71.68 -58.76
CA ALA A 18 -8.16 71.45 -59.04
C ALA A 18 -8.39 69.99 -59.48
N THR A 19 -9.37 69.34 -58.83
CA THR A 19 -9.98 68.02 -59.06
C THR A 19 -10.78 67.94 -60.39
N PRO A 20 -11.50 66.85 -60.70
CA PRO A 20 -11.14 65.42 -60.78
C PRO A 20 -11.54 64.82 -62.15
N ASP A 21 -10.82 63.83 -62.69
CA ASP A 21 -11.36 62.99 -63.77
C ASP A 21 -10.73 61.59 -63.80
N SER A 22 -11.61 60.59 -63.78
CA SER A 22 -11.56 59.23 -64.36
C SER A 22 -10.25 58.42 -64.33
N PRO A 23 -10.20 57.21 -63.72
CA PRO A 23 -9.05 56.33 -63.89
C PRO A 23 -9.11 55.65 -65.26
N SER A 24 -8.19 56.02 -66.13
CA SER A 24 -7.80 55.24 -67.30
C SER A 24 -7.10 53.95 -66.86
N ILE A 25 -7.57 52.83 -67.37
CA ILE A 25 -6.98 51.50 -67.21
C ILE A 25 -5.60 51.50 -67.89
N GLU A 26 -4.54 51.45 -67.09
CA GLU A 26 -3.19 51.10 -67.57
C GLU A 26 -3.06 49.58 -67.64
N LYS A 27 -2.50 49.10 -68.75
CA LYS A 27 -2.19 47.70 -69.01
C LYS A 27 -1.12 47.22 -68.03
N GLU A 28 -1.45 46.27 -67.15
CA GLU A 28 -0.48 45.55 -66.35
C GLU A 28 0.44 44.72 -67.25
N SER A 29 1.72 45.04 -67.21
CA SER A 29 2.80 44.28 -67.86
C SER A 29 3.28 43.12 -66.98
N HIS A 30 3.52 41.98 -67.63
CA HIS A 30 3.97 40.64 -67.21
C HIS A 30 5.09 40.47 -66.14
N ILE A 31 5.49 41.48 -65.36
CA ILE A 31 6.62 41.36 -64.40
C ILE A 31 6.16 41.01 -62.96
N GLY A 32 4.86 41.10 -62.65
CA GLY A 32 4.31 40.84 -61.30
C GLY A 32 3.94 39.37 -61.00
N SER A 33 3.95 38.49 -62.01
CA SER A 33 3.48 37.11 -61.87
C SER A 33 4.51 36.22 -61.12
N GLU A 34 5.79 36.26 -61.53
CA GLU A 34 6.82 35.38 -60.95
C GLU A 34 7.07 35.62 -59.46
N THR A 35 6.95 36.87 -58.99
CA THR A 35 7.11 37.19 -57.56
C THR A 35 5.97 36.65 -56.72
N ASN A 36 4.74 36.64 -57.26
CA ASN A 36 3.57 36.11 -56.56
C ASN A 36 3.62 34.58 -56.50
N ALA A 37 4.05 33.93 -57.59
CA ALA A 37 4.25 32.47 -57.62
C ALA A 37 5.35 32.01 -56.65
N ARG A 38 6.46 32.75 -56.51
CA ARG A 38 7.51 32.46 -55.53
C ARG A 38 7.05 32.64 -54.08
N GLN A 39 6.31 33.71 -53.79
CA GLN A 39 5.76 33.94 -52.45
C GLN A 39 4.73 32.86 -52.06
N ALA A 40 3.89 32.42 -53.00
CA ALA A 40 2.94 31.33 -52.78
C ALA A 40 3.65 29.98 -52.50
N ARG A 41 4.79 29.73 -53.14
CA ARG A 41 5.64 28.55 -52.87
C ARG A 41 6.25 28.59 -51.47
N GLU A 42 6.87 29.69 -51.08
CA GLU A 42 7.45 29.86 -49.73
C GLU A 42 6.38 29.73 -48.63
N ALA A 43 5.16 30.25 -48.88
CA ALA A 43 4.03 30.09 -47.98
C ALA A 43 3.59 28.62 -47.87
N ALA A 44 3.51 27.89 -48.99
CA ALA A 44 3.12 26.48 -49.00
C ALA A 44 4.14 25.58 -48.28
N ASP A 45 5.43 25.80 -48.51
CA ASP A 45 6.50 25.07 -47.81
C ASP A 45 6.51 25.41 -46.30
N GLY A 46 6.15 26.66 -45.95
CA GLY A 46 5.92 27.06 -44.56
C GLY A 46 4.79 26.27 -43.89
N VAL A 47 3.67 26.05 -44.57
CA VAL A 47 2.53 25.25 -44.07
C VAL A 47 2.89 23.78 -43.89
N VAL A 48 3.68 23.21 -44.81
CA VAL A 48 4.21 21.84 -44.69
C VAL A 48 5.02 21.69 -43.41
N ARG A 49 5.98 22.60 -43.19
CA ARG A 49 6.85 22.56 -42.01
C ARG A 49 6.06 22.77 -40.71
N GLU A 50 5.09 23.68 -40.70
CA GLU A 50 4.23 23.90 -39.53
C GLU A 50 3.39 22.64 -39.19
N TYR A 51 2.93 21.91 -40.21
CA TYR A 51 2.22 20.65 -40.03
C TYR A 51 3.13 19.57 -39.44
N GLU A 52 4.34 19.42 -39.97
CA GLU A 52 5.32 18.45 -39.44
C GLU A 52 5.69 18.74 -37.99
N GLU A 53 6.00 20.00 -37.67
CA GLU A 53 6.30 20.43 -36.30
C GLU A 53 5.13 20.11 -35.35
N LYS A 54 3.88 20.43 -35.74
CA LYS A 54 2.68 20.11 -34.94
C LYS A 54 2.47 18.61 -34.77
N ARG A 55 2.66 17.82 -35.84
CA ARG A 55 2.54 16.36 -35.80
C ARG A 55 3.54 15.77 -34.83
N ASP A 56 4.81 16.17 -34.94
CA ASP A 56 5.90 15.61 -34.14
C ASP A 56 5.78 16.02 -32.66
N HIS A 57 5.39 17.26 -32.40
CA HIS A 57 5.06 17.74 -31.06
C HIS A 57 3.90 16.97 -30.44
N LEU A 58 2.82 16.74 -31.19
CA LEU A 58 1.67 15.97 -30.70
C LEU A 58 2.01 14.49 -30.49
N ALA A 59 2.79 13.89 -31.38
CA ALA A 59 3.25 12.52 -31.25
C ALA A 59 4.11 12.33 -29.99
N LYS A 60 5.04 13.27 -29.74
CA LYS A 60 5.83 13.30 -28.51
C LYS A 60 4.96 13.49 -27.27
N ALA A 61 3.98 14.39 -27.32
CA ALA A 61 3.05 14.61 -26.21
C ALA A 61 2.21 13.35 -25.90
N ILE A 62 1.81 12.58 -26.92
CA ILE A 62 1.09 11.30 -26.74
C ILE A 62 2.01 10.28 -26.09
N GLU A 63 3.26 10.14 -26.54
CA GLU A 63 4.25 9.23 -25.93
C GLU A 63 4.50 9.59 -24.45
N SER A 64 4.72 10.87 -24.16
CA SER A 64 4.85 11.38 -22.79
C SER A 64 3.58 11.12 -21.96
N SER A 65 2.38 11.25 -22.55
CA SER A 65 1.11 10.94 -21.89
C SER A 65 0.92 9.45 -21.60
N VAL A 66 1.37 8.58 -22.52
CA VAL A 66 1.40 7.12 -22.33
C VAL A 66 2.32 6.75 -21.16
N TYR A 67 3.51 7.35 -21.09
CA TYR A 67 4.42 7.15 -19.96
C TYR A 67 3.80 7.62 -18.64
N LEU A 68 3.19 8.81 -18.63
CA LEU A 68 2.55 9.37 -17.44
C LEU A 68 1.39 8.49 -16.94
N LEU A 69 0.53 7.99 -17.83
CA LEU A 69 -0.57 7.10 -17.45
C LEU A 69 -0.07 5.72 -16.98
N SER A 70 1.00 5.20 -17.58
CA SER A 70 1.64 3.95 -17.16
C SER A 70 2.26 4.08 -15.77
N ASP A 71 2.91 5.21 -15.49
CA ASP A 71 3.45 5.53 -14.16
C ASP A 71 2.33 5.69 -13.12
N LEU A 72 1.23 6.35 -13.47
CA LEU A 72 0.03 6.46 -12.62
C LEU A 72 -0.56 5.08 -12.28
N LYS A 73 -0.64 4.17 -13.26
CA LYS A 73 -1.10 2.79 -13.04
C LYS A 73 -0.19 2.02 -12.08
N ASN A 74 1.12 2.10 -12.26
CA ASN A 74 2.09 1.44 -11.38
C ASN A 74 2.04 2.03 -9.95
N PHE A 75 1.91 3.36 -9.86
CA PHE A 75 1.79 4.06 -8.58
C PHE A 75 0.53 3.63 -7.81
N ASN A 76 -0.61 3.48 -8.51
CA ASN A 76 -1.87 3.03 -7.95
C ASN A 76 -1.81 1.60 -7.37
N GLY A 77 -1.11 0.70 -8.06
CA GLY A 77 -0.95 -0.70 -7.65
C GLY A 77 0.03 -0.92 -6.49
N ASP A 78 1.21 -0.30 -6.54
CA ASP A 78 2.34 -0.68 -5.69
C ASP A 78 2.60 0.26 -4.51
N GLN A 79 2.31 1.56 -4.67
CA GLN A 79 2.78 2.59 -3.73
C GLN A 79 1.66 3.22 -2.92
N TRP A 80 0.59 3.66 -3.60
CA TRP A 80 -0.51 4.37 -3.00
C TRP A 80 -1.77 4.20 -3.84
N THR A 81 -2.79 3.64 -3.21
CA THR A 81 -4.14 3.52 -3.77
C THR A 81 -4.74 4.90 -4.00
N VAL A 82 -4.89 5.29 -5.27
CA VAL A 82 -5.44 6.57 -5.71
C VAL A 82 -6.94 6.59 -5.45
N ARG A 83 -7.44 7.68 -4.85
CA ARG A 83 -8.86 7.86 -4.54
C ARG A 83 -9.53 8.68 -5.62
N TYR A 84 -10.72 8.25 -6.03
CA TYR A 84 -11.52 8.98 -7.00
C TYR A 84 -12.32 10.09 -6.29
N PRO A 85 -12.14 11.38 -6.66
CA PRO A 85 -12.83 12.48 -6.02
C PRO A 85 -14.27 12.63 -6.54
N HIS A 86 -15.20 12.94 -5.64
CA HIS A 86 -16.54 13.41 -5.97
C HIS A 86 -16.66 14.90 -5.64
N LEU A 87 -16.90 15.70 -6.67
CA LEU A 87 -17.12 17.12 -6.54
C LEU A 87 -18.62 17.38 -6.57
N ARG A 88 -19.19 17.80 -5.44
CA ARG A 88 -20.56 18.30 -5.42
C ARG A 88 -20.54 19.83 -5.39
N PRO A 89 -21.40 20.53 -6.14
CA PRO A 89 -21.60 21.95 -5.95
C PRO A 89 -21.91 22.22 -4.47
N THR A 90 -21.28 23.23 -3.86
CA THR A 90 -21.73 23.67 -2.54
C THR A 90 -23.11 24.31 -2.70
N GLU A 91 -24.16 23.67 -2.19
CA GLU A 91 -25.45 24.33 -2.00
C GLU A 91 -25.28 25.43 -0.94
N SER A 92 -25.03 26.66 -1.38
CA SER A 92 -25.26 27.86 -0.57
C SER A 92 -25.56 29.00 -1.57
N VAL A 93 -26.58 29.86 -1.37
CA VAL A 93 -26.79 30.70 -0.20
C VAL A 93 -28.28 31.12 -0.11
N GLU A 94 -28.78 31.36 1.11
CA GLU A 94 -29.87 32.31 1.39
C GLU A 94 -29.70 33.63 0.59
N PRO A 95 -30.79 34.33 0.22
CA PRO A 95 -30.71 35.53 -0.62
C PRO A 95 -30.03 36.70 0.12
N GLY A 96 -28.71 36.89 -0.01
CA GLY A 96 -28.04 38.04 0.60
C GLY A 96 -26.53 38.26 0.43
N SER A 97 -25.72 37.32 -0.06
CA SER A 97 -24.25 37.53 -0.16
C SER A 97 -23.79 38.05 -1.55
N PRO A 98 -22.73 38.87 -1.63
CA PRO A 98 -22.23 39.42 -2.89
C PRO A 98 -21.78 38.31 -3.85
N SER A 99 -22.16 38.43 -5.11
CA SER A 99 -21.92 37.44 -6.19
C SER A 99 -20.45 36.96 -6.25
N PRO A 100 -20.20 35.66 -6.46
CA PRO A 100 -18.84 35.16 -6.68
C PRO A 100 -18.22 35.77 -7.95
N ARG A 101 -16.90 35.94 -7.94
CA ARG A 101 -16.13 36.38 -9.12
C ARG A 101 -16.25 35.34 -10.25
N PRO A 102 -16.29 35.74 -11.54
CA PRO A 102 -16.28 34.79 -12.65
C PRO A 102 -15.05 33.86 -12.57
N GLY A 103 -15.26 32.53 -12.59
CA GLY A 103 -14.19 31.52 -12.66
C GLY A 103 -13.76 30.85 -11.34
N MET A 104 -14.38 31.18 -10.20
CA MET A 104 -14.16 30.47 -8.92
C MET A 104 -15.46 29.82 -8.45
N SER A 105 -15.55 28.49 -8.54
CA SER A 105 -16.69 27.72 -8.01
C SER A 105 -16.29 27.04 -6.70
N ARG A 106 -17.04 27.31 -5.63
CA ARG A 106 -16.89 26.57 -4.36
C ARG A 106 -17.56 25.21 -4.51
N ARG A 107 -16.81 24.13 -4.30
CA ARG A 107 -17.33 22.76 -4.35
C ARG A 107 -16.96 22.00 -3.08
N THR A 108 -17.78 21.04 -2.68
CA THR A 108 -17.41 20.09 -1.63
C THR A 108 -16.73 18.89 -2.28
N LEU A 109 -15.45 18.68 -1.99
CA LEU A 109 -14.76 17.43 -2.26
C LEU A 109 -15.17 16.40 -1.23
N THR A 110 -15.79 15.33 -1.71
CA THR A 110 -16.06 14.13 -0.91
C THR A 110 -15.38 12.95 -1.61
N PHE A 111 -14.80 12.03 -0.84
CA PHE A 111 -14.30 10.78 -1.39
C PHE A 111 -15.35 9.70 -1.19
N ALA A 112 -15.41 8.73 -2.11
CA ALA A 112 -16.33 7.61 -2.02
C ALA A 112 -16.22 6.86 -0.68
N ASP A 113 -14.99 6.71 -0.18
CA ASP A 113 -14.70 5.92 1.03
C ASP A 113 -15.06 6.62 2.36
N GLU A 114 -15.15 7.96 2.38
CA GLU A 114 -15.44 8.76 3.59
C GLU A 114 -16.54 9.80 3.29
N PRO A 115 -17.80 9.37 3.12
CA PRO A 115 -18.91 10.29 2.84
C PRO A 115 -19.22 11.24 4.00
N SER A 116 -18.74 10.95 5.22
CA SER A 116 -18.95 11.75 6.43
C SER A 116 -17.96 12.90 6.62
N HIS A 117 -16.89 12.98 5.83
CA HIS A 117 -15.87 14.04 5.94
C HIS A 117 -15.76 14.88 4.67
N PRO A 118 -16.79 15.68 4.33
CA PRO A 118 -16.73 16.59 3.19
C PRO A 118 -15.65 17.66 3.45
N THR A 119 -14.81 17.90 2.44
CA THR A 119 -13.80 18.97 2.46
C THR A 119 -14.27 20.09 1.55
N GLU A 120 -14.38 21.31 2.06
CA GLU A 120 -14.66 22.46 1.20
C GLU A 120 -13.42 22.85 0.41
N VAL A 121 -13.54 22.85 -0.92
CA VAL A 121 -12.45 23.12 -1.83
C VAL A 121 -12.91 24.09 -2.91
N VAL A 122 -12.04 25.03 -3.26
CA VAL A 122 -12.25 25.95 -4.37
C VAL A 122 -11.65 25.32 -5.61
N LEU A 123 -12.51 25.13 -6.61
CA LEU A 123 -12.08 24.84 -7.97
C LEU A 123 -11.91 26.15 -8.72
N SER A 124 -10.67 26.48 -9.05
CA SER A 124 -10.40 27.48 -10.08
C SER A 124 -10.37 26.78 -11.43
N SER A 125 -11.46 26.93 -12.18
CA SER A 125 -11.47 26.72 -13.62
C SER A 125 -11.25 28.09 -14.25
N THR A 126 -10.02 28.42 -14.62
CA THR A 126 -9.77 29.63 -15.43
C THR A 126 -9.93 29.27 -16.90
N PRO A 127 -11.02 29.67 -17.59
CA PRO A 127 -11.01 29.75 -19.03
C PRO A 127 -10.07 30.90 -19.40
N THR A 128 -8.84 30.63 -19.78
CA THR A 128 -7.99 31.66 -20.39
C THR A 128 -8.66 32.12 -21.69
N ALA A 129 -8.90 33.42 -21.80
CA ALA A 129 -9.79 34.04 -22.79
C ALA A 129 -9.39 33.86 -24.28
N ARG A 130 -8.38 33.05 -24.58
CA ARG A 130 -7.94 32.71 -25.95
C ARG A 130 -7.38 31.28 -25.98
N ARG A 131 -8.17 30.34 -26.52
CA ARG A 131 -7.84 28.93 -26.85
C ARG A 131 -7.80 27.91 -25.69
N ALA A 132 -8.75 26.96 -25.74
CA ALA A 132 -8.69 25.53 -25.37
C ALA A 132 -7.83 25.02 -24.18
N ALA A 133 -7.43 25.85 -23.22
CA ALA A 133 -6.68 25.40 -22.05
C ALA A 133 -7.60 25.28 -20.82
N LEU A 134 -8.04 24.07 -20.48
CA LEU A 134 -8.69 23.78 -19.20
C LEU A 134 -7.59 23.52 -18.16
N LYS A 135 -7.29 24.49 -17.28
CA LYS A 135 -6.51 24.23 -16.04
C LYS A 135 -7.51 23.94 -14.92
N ARG A 136 -7.28 22.88 -14.15
CA ARG A 136 -8.15 22.47 -13.04
C ARG A 136 -7.30 22.28 -11.79
N SER A 137 -7.14 23.35 -11.03
CA SER A 137 -6.49 23.31 -9.73
C SER A 137 -7.52 23.30 -8.59
N LEU A 138 -7.19 22.53 -7.55
CA LEU A 138 -7.97 22.40 -6.32
C LEU A 138 -7.20 23.02 -5.16
N THR A 139 -7.83 23.95 -4.42
CA THR A 139 -7.23 24.56 -3.22
C THR A 139 -8.21 24.57 -2.05
N LEU A 140 -7.72 24.31 -0.83
CA LEU A 140 -8.56 24.35 0.38
C LEU A 140 -9.22 25.72 0.53
N ALA A 141 -10.54 25.74 0.76
CA ALA A 141 -11.22 26.98 1.08
C ALA A 141 -10.75 27.51 2.45
N PRO A 142 -10.46 28.82 2.60
CA PRO A 142 -10.12 29.39 3.90
C PRO A 142 -11.32 29.24 4.85
N SER A 143 -11.08 28.62 6.02
CA SER A 143 -12.09 28.48 7.06
C SER A 143 -12.49 29.86 7.58
N THR A 144 -13.74 30.27 7.32
CA THR A 144 -14.32 31.40 8.04
C THR A 144 -14.65 30.92 9.45
N PRO A 145 -14.27 31.66 10.51
CA PRO A 145 -14.57 31.25 11.89
C PRO A 145 -16.09 31.27 12.07
N ALA A 146 -16.70 30.09 12.07
CA ALA A 146 -18.13 29.92 12.32
C ALA A 146 -18.41 30.24 13.79
N SER A 147 -19.04 31.39 14.04
CA SER A 147 -19.70 31.68 15.30
C SER A 147 -20.83 30.68 15.51
N SER A 148 -20.73 29.93 16.60
CA SER A 148 -21.76 29.01 17.10
C SER A 148 -23.11 29.70 17.22
N SER A 149 -24.13 29.22 16.52
CA SER A 149 -25.51 29.42 16.96
C SER A 149 -26.34 28.16 16.70
N SER A 150 -26.90 27.66 17.79
CA SER A 150 -27.86 26.58 17.89
C SER A 150 -29.22 26.99 17.33
N ARG A 151 -29.84 26.18 16.47
CA ARG A 151 -31.31 26.17 16.35
C ARG A 151 -31.89 24.87 15.78
N SER A 152 -33.03 24.51 16.36
CA SER A 152 -33.82 23.28 16.26
C SER A 152 -34.47 23.04 14.88
N PRO A 153 -34.91 21.81 14.56
CA PRO A 153 -35.58 21.51 13.30
C PRO A 153 -37.10 21.75 13.42
N ALA A 154 -37.69 22.44 12.43
CA ALA A 154 -39.12 22.43 12.18
C ALA A 154 -39.39 22.48 10.66
N ALA A 155 -40.37 21.68 10.24
CA ALA A 155 -40.67 21.23 8.88
C ALA A 155 -41.33 22.27 7.94
N SER A 156 -41.23 22.05 6.62
CA SER A 156 -42.34 21.89 5.63
C SER A 156 -41.84 22.15 4.17
N ILE A 157 -41.92 21.18 3.26
CA ILE A 157 -42.95 20.89 2.21
C ILE A 157 -42.70 21.59 0.84
N VAL A 158 -42.48 20.73 -0.18
CA VAL A 158 -42.80 20.81 -1.64
C VAL A 158 -41.99 21.76 -2.54
N ALA A 159 -41.29 21.14 -3.51
CA ALA A 159 -41.08 21.69 -4.86
C ALA A 159 -41.02 20.55 -5.90
N GLU A 160 -41.82 20.67 -6.95
CA GLU A 160 -41.82 19.81 -8.15
C GLU A 160 -40.53 20.00 -8.99
N PRO A 161 -40.13 19.01 -9.82
CA PRO A 161 -38.90 19.05 -10.58
C PRO A 161 -39.15 19.71 -11.95
N SER A 162 -38.59 20.90 -12.18
CA SER A 162 -38.48 21.44 -13.53
C SER A 162 -37.24 22.29 -13.71
N ARG A 163 -36.19 21.69 -14.30
CA ARG A 163 -35.44 22.19 -15.47
C ARG A 163 -34.09 21.48 -15.56
N VAL A 164 -33.87 20.85 -16.71
CA VAL A 164 -32.61 20.38 -17.30
C VAL A 164 -31.36 20.84 -16.53
N GLU A 165 -30.85 19.96 -15.68
CA GLU A 165 -29.49 20.05 -15.17
C GLU A 165 -28.55 19.55 -16.27
N GLU A 166 -27.98 20.47 -17.05
CA GLU A 166 -26.68 20.25 -17.65
C GLU A 166 -25.69 20.10 -16.49
N SER A 167 -25.53 18.88 -16.00
CA SER A 167 -24.48 18.54 -15.04
C SER A 167 -23.15 18.75 -15.76
N GLU A 168 -22.45 19.87 -15.51
CA GLU A 168 -21.05 20.03 -15.91
C GLU A 168 -20.27 18.78 -15.45
N GLU A 169 -19.87 17.94 -16.40
CA GLU A 169 -19.27 16.64 -16.11
C GLU A 169 -17.85 16.84 -15.57
N ASP A 170 -17.57 16.36 -14.35
CA ASP A 170 -16.29 16.61 -13.66
C ASP A 170 -15.09 15.91 -14.32
N PHE A 171 -15.28 14.70 -14.83
CA PHE A 171 -14.27 13.94 -15.57
C PHE A 171 -14.78 13.66 -16.98
N SER A 172 -13.97 13.99 -17.98
CA SER A 172 -14.32 13.83 -19.39
C SER A 172 -14.00 12.43 -19.93
N ILE A 173 -12.80 11.94 -19.66
CA ILE A 173 -12.25 10.69 -20.20
C ILE A 173 -12.13 9.65 -19.09
N LEU A 174 -11.57 10.03 -17.93
CA LEU A 174 -11.39 9.13 -16.78
C LEU A 174 -12.68 8.95 -15.95
N ARG A 175 -13.82 8.84 -16.63
CA ARG A 175 -15.12 8.62 -16.02
C ARG A 175 -15.32 7.13 -15.71
N LEU A 176 -15.66 6.84 -14.46
CA LEU A 176 -15.98 5.48 -14.02
C LEU A 176 -17.43 5.15 -14.40
N ASP A 177 -17.67 4.56 -15.58
CA ASP A 177 -18.98 3.95 -15.84
C ASP A 177 -18.99 2.52 -15.32
N LEU A 178 -19.85 2.28 -14.33
CA LEU A 178 -20.26 0.96 -13.92
C LEU A 178 -21.18 0.42 -15.02
N ASN A 179 -20.74 -0.60 -15.75
CA ASN A 179 -21.51 -1.23 -16.82
C ASN A 179 -22.60 -2.13 -16.21
N MET A 180 -23.54 -1.51 -15.49
CA MET A 180 -24.73 -2.15 -14.92
C MET A 180 -25.93 -1.59 -15.66
N GLY A 181 -26.61 -2.45 -16.43
CA GLY A 181 -27.69 -2.05 -17.35
C GLY A 181 -28.70 -1.05 -16.75
N ALA A 182 -29.10 -0.09 -17.58
CA ALA A 182 -30.27 0.78 -17.48
C ALA A 182 -30.60 1.41 -16.10
N THR A 183 -29.62 1.68 -15.22
CA THR A 183 -29.89 2.41 -13.97
C THR A 183 -29.09 3.71 -13.88
N ARG A 184 -29.81 4.84 -13.81
CA ARG A 184 -29.27 6.21 -13.66
C ARG A 184 -28.64 6.47 -12.27
N HIS A 185 -28.46 5.44 -11.44
CA HIS A 185 -28.01 5.52 -10.05
C HIS A 185 -26.55 5.09 -9.82
N ALA A 186 -25.77 4.84 -10.89
CA ALA A 186 -24.37 4.42 -10.77
C ALA A 186 -23.51 5.34 -9.88
N LYS A 187 -23.72 6.67 -9.93
CA LYS A 187 -22.97 7.65 -9.12
C LYS A 187 -23.16 7.47 -7.61
N ALA A 188 -24.36 7.10 -7.15
CA ALA A 188 -24.64 6.88 -5.73
C ALA A 188 -24.06 5.56 -5.22
N LEU A 189 -23.89 4.58 -6.12
CA LEU A 189 -23.29 3.29 -5.78
C LEU A 189 -21.77 3.36 -5.72
N ILE A 190 -21.12 4.23 -6.50
CA ILE A 190 -19.66 4.45 -6.43
C ILE A 190 -19.23 4.86 -5.01
N SER A 191 -20.02 5.68 -4.31
CA SER A 191 -19.73 6.06 -2.91
C SER A 191 -19.96 4.95 -1.88
N HIS A 192 -20.45 3.79 -2.29
CA HIS A 192 -20.60 2.61 -1.42
C HIS A 192 -19.62 1.48 -1.78
N LEU A 193 -18.80 1.66 -2.82
CA LEU A 193 -17.79 0.70 -3.20
C LEU A 193 -16.56 0.83 -2.30
N GLU A 194 -15.93 -0.30 -2.01
CA GLU A 194 -14.66 -0.32 -1.27
C GLU A 194 -13.52 0.28 -2.09
N LYS A 195 -12.55 0.88 -1.39
CA LYS A 195 -11.34 1.51 -1.93
C LYS A 195 -10.61 0.69 -3.00
N SER A 196 -10.48 -0.62 -2.79
CA SER A 196 -9.81 -1.56 -3.71
C SER A 196 -10.58 -1.74 -5.02
N SER A 197 -11.92 -1.71 -4.97
CA SER A 197 -12.79 -1.87 -6.13
C SER A 197 -12.76 -0.64 -7.03
N ILE A 198 -12.76 0.56 -6.44
CA ILE A 198 -12.65 1.82 -7.18
C ILE A 198 -11.29 1.93 -7.87
N SER A 199 -10.22 1.54 -7.17
CA SER A 199 -8.87 1.45 -7.73
C SER A 199 -8.82 0.53 -8.96
N ALA A 200 -9.41 -0.66 -8.87
CA ALA A 200 -9.45 -1.60 -10.00
C ALA A 200 -10.28 -1.07 -11.20
N LEU A 201 -11.38 -0.35 -10.93
CA LEU A 201 -12.16 0.29 -11.99
C LEU A 201 -11.39 1.43 -12.69
N LEU A 202 -10.63 2.20 -11.92
CA LEU A 202 -9.72 3.22 -12.46
C LEU A 202 -8.64 2.59 -13.34
N ASP A 203 -8.02 1.49 -12.89
CA ASP A 203 -6.98 0.78 -13.67
C ASP A 203 -7.50 0.26 -15.01
N ASN A 204 -8.75 -0.24 -15.04
CA ASN A 204 -9.40 -0.65 -16.28
C ASN A 204 -9.61 0.53 -17.23
N ARG A 205 -10.01 1.70 -16.70
CA ARG A 205 -10.18 2.92 -17.50
C ARG A 205 -8.87 3.51 -17.99
N ILE A 206 -7.82 3.47 -17.18
CA ILE A 206 -6.47 3.87 -17.59
C ILE A 206 -5.98 2.95 -18.70
N THR A 207 -6.19 1.63 -18.59
CA THR A 207 -5.79 0.67 -19.63
C THR A 207 -6.53 0.92 -20.96
N ALA A 208 -7.85 1.15 -20.91
CA ALA A 208 -8.61 1.54 -22.10
C ALA A 208 -8.13 2.88 -22.71
N SER A 209 -7.73 3.83 -21.88
CA SER A 209 -7.18 5.12 -22.32
C SER A 209 -5.81 4.96 -22.99
N LEU A 210 -4.95 4.07 -22.46
CA LEU A 210 -3.68 3.70 -23.07
C LEU A 210 -3.89 3.08 -24.45
N ASP A 211 -4.83 2.12 -24.56
CA ASP A 211 -5.17 1.51 -25.85
C ASP A 211 -5.64 2.59 -26.84
N HIS A 212 -6.52 3.51 -26.43
CA HIS A 212 -6.97 4.60 -27.29
C HIS A 212 -5.82 5.53 -27.74
N LEU A 213 -4.88 5.87 -26.86
CA LEU A 213 -3.69 6.66 -27.22
C LEU A 213 -2.82 5.95 -28.26
N THR A 214 -2.66 4.63 -28.18
CA THR A 214 -1.91 3.89 -29.22
C THR A 214 -2.61 3.90 -30.58
N HIS A 215 -3.95 3.88 -30.61
CA HIS A 215 -4.71 4.02 -31.85
C HIS A 215 -4.61 5.44 -32.43
N LEU A 216 -4.66 6.47 -31.58
CA LEU A 216 -4.45 7.87 -31.99
C LEU A 216 -3.03 8.06 -32.54
N GLN A 217 -2.02 7.46 -31.92
CA GLN A 217 -0.65 7.51 -32.41
C GLN A 217 -0.53 6.92 -33.83
N LYS A 218 -1.12 5.73 -34.06
CA LYS A 218 -1.18 5.12 -35.40
C LYS A 218 -1.89 6.03 -36.41
N ARG A 219 -2.98 6.69 -36.00
CA ARG A 219 -3.74 7.62 -36.85
C ARG A 219 -2.97 8.90 -37.22
N ILE A 220 -2.07 9.38 -36.35
CA ILE A 220 -1.23 10.56 -36.60
C ILE A 220 -0.10 10.24 -37.58
N TYR A 221 0.44 9.01 -37.53
CA TYR A 221 1.50 8.55 -38.44
C TYR A 221 1.00 8.07 -39.79
N ASP A 222 -0.30 7.82 -39.94
CA ASP A 222 -0.90 7.62 -41.25
C ASP A 222 -0.53 8.81 -42.14
N ALA A 223 0.03 8.55 -43.33
CA ALA A 223 0.50 9.53 -44.30
C ALA A 223 -0.46 9.70 -45.48
N HIS A 224 -1.48 8.85 -45.62
CA HIS A 224 -2.38 8.87 -46.77
C HIS A 224 -3.49 9.91 -46.60
N SER A 225 -3.72 10.74 -47.60
CA SER A 225 -4.86 11.66 -47.75
C SER A 225 -5.64 11.28 -48.99
N ARG A 226 -6.96 11.10 -48.90
CA ARG A 226 -7.81 10.94 -50.09
C ARG A 226 -8.50 12.24 -50.44
N VAL A 227 -8.40 12.62 -51.71
CA VAL A 227 -9.04 13.80 -52.29
C VAL A 227 -10.09 13.34 -53.28
N LEU A 228 -11.34 13.66 -53.00
CA LEU A 228 -12.48 13.31 -53.85
C LEU A 228 -12.74 14.42 -54.86
N VAL A 229 -12.62 14.12 -56.16
CA VAL A 229 -12.97 15.01 -57.25
C VAL A 229 -14.38 14.67 -57.73
N THR A 230 -15.31 15.62 -57.60
CA THR A 230 -16.72 15.44 -57.96
C THR A 230 -17.30 16.68 -58.61
N GLY A 231 -18.50 16.59 -59.17
CA GLY A 231 -19.12 17.66 -59.93
C GLY A 231 -20.08 17.14 -61.00
N ASP A 232 -20.74 18.07 -61.68
CA ASP A 232 -21.74 17.77 -62.70
C ASP A 232 -21.17 16.96 -63.88
N LEU A 233 -22.08 16.30 -64.61
CA LEU A 233 -21.74 15.67 -65.89
C LEU A 233 -21.07 16.70 -66.81
N ASN A 234 -20.01 16.29 -67.50
CA ASN A 234 -19.27 17.12 -68.45
C ASN A 234 -18.69 18.44 -67.87
N ALA A 235 -18.49 18.53 -66.56
CA ALA A 235 -17.79 19.67 -65.94
C ALA A 235 -16.28 19.72 -66.23
N GLY A 236 -15.71 18.65 -66.80
CA GLY A 236 -14.28 18.50 -67.06
C GLY A 236 -13.49 17.96 -65.87
N LYS A 237 -14.07 17.03 -65.09
CA LYS A 237 -13.44 16.36 -63.94
C LYS A 237 -12.22 15.54 -64.34
N SER A 238 -12.40 14.60 -65.26
CA SER A 238 -11.33 13.72 -65.73
C SER A 238 -10.23 14.51 -66.46
N THR A 239 -10.59 15.59 -67.17
CA THR A 239 -9.62 16.54 -67.75
C THR A 239 -8.80 17.28 -66.67
N LEU A 240 -9.44 17.67 -65.57
CA LEU A 240 -8.74 18.30 -64.42
C LEU A 240 -7.77 17.30 -63.77
N ILE A 241 -8.16 16.04 -63.60
CA ILE A 241 -7.31 15.00 -63.03
C ILE A 241 -6.09 14.74 -63.92
N ASN A 242 -6.27 14.61 -65.24
CA ASN A 242 -5.16 14.46 -66.18
C ASN A 242 -4.20 15.67 -66.11
N ALA A 243 -4.73 16.89 -65.98
CA ALA A 243 -3.93 18.09 -65.79
C ALA A 243 -3.15 18.08 -64.46
N LEU A 244 -3.76 17.66 -63.36
CA LEU A 244 -3.11 17.54 -62.04
C LEU A 244 -2.03 16.45 -62.01
N LEU A 245 -2.23 15.36 -62.75
CA LEU A 245 -1.27 14.25 -62.88
C LEU A 245 -0.14 14.53 -63.88
N ARG A 246 -0.26 15.61 -64.68
CA ARG A 246 0.69 15.99 -65.74
C ARG A 246 0.99 14.85 -66.71
N ARG A 247 -0.05 14.08 -67.05
CA ARG A 247 0.01 13.00 -68.03
C ARG A 247 -1.17 13.11 -68.97
N ASN A 248 -0.90 12.92 -70.25
CA ASN A 248 -1.94 12.81 -71.25
C ASN A 248 -2.53 11.40 -71.17
N GLU A 249 -3.86 11.30 -71.26
CA GLU A 249 -4.58 10.03 -71.47
C GLU A 249 -4.51 9.02 -70.30
N VAL A 250 -4.49 9.48 -69.04
CA VAL A 250 -4.71 8.59 -67.88
C VAL A 250 -6.18 8.27 -67.73
N MET A 251 -7.00 9.29 -67.46
CA MET A 251 -8.45 9.14 -67.38
C MET A 251 -9.08 9.41 -68.75
N PRO A 252 -10.06 8.61 -69.20
CA PRO A 252 -10.68 8.80 -70.50
C PRO A 252 -11.47 10.12 -70.55
N THR A 253 -11.31 10.90 -71.61
CA THR A 253 -11.96 12.21 -71.80
C THR A 253 -12.69 12.29 -73.14
N ASP A 254 -14.02 12.40 -73.09
CA ASP A 254 -14.90 12.63 -74.27
C ASP A 254 -16.07 13.54 -73.88
N GLN A 255 -16.86 13.96 -74.87
CA GLN A 255 -18.07 14.77 -74.69
C GLN A 255 -19.25 13.96 -74.14
N GLN A 256 -19.20 12.63 -74.22
CA GLN A 256 -20.20 11.74 -73.62
C GLN A 256 -19.82 11.40 -72.16
N PRO A 257 -20.80 11.10 -71.28
CA PRO A 257 -20.50 10.66 -69.92
C PRO A 257 -19.75 9.33 -69.94
N LEU A 258 -18.46 9.36 -69.62
CA LEU A 258 -17.60 8.17 -69.62
C LEU A 258 -17.36 7.57 -68.23
N THR A 259 -17.48 8.34 -67.15
CA THR A 259 -17.17 7.87 -65.79
C THR A 259 -18.43 7.48 -65.02
N THR A 260 -18.74 6.18 -64.96
CA THR A 260 -19.86 5.62 -64.19
C THR A 260 -19.43 5.04 -62.83
N ARG A 261 -18.14 4.75 -62.65
CA ARG A 261 -17.54 4.11 -61.47
C ARG A 261 -16.53 5.02 -60.76
N PHE A 262 -16.26 4.77 -59.48
CA PHE A 262 -15.18 5.43 -58.73
C PHE A 262 -13.81 4.89 -59.14
N VAL A 263 -12.88 5.80 -59.43
CA VAL A 263 -11.49 5.47 -59.78
C VAL A 263 -10.55 6.21 -58.83
N GLU A 264 -9.78 5.49 -58.03
CA GLU A 264 -8.76 6.02 -57.12
C GLU A 264 -7.39 5.92 -57.80
N VAL A 265 -6.74 7.05 -58.03
CA VAL A 265 -5.39 7.15 -58.59
C VAL A 265 -4.38 7.32 -57.47
N VAL A 266 -3.36 6.46 -57.47
CA VAL A 266 -2.35 6.34 -56.42
C VAL A 266 -0.95 6.26 -57.03
N SER A 267 0.07 6.70 -56.28
CA SER A 267 1.46 6.56 -56.71
C SER A 267 1.88 5.09 -56.77
N ALA A 268 2.57 4.69 -57.85
CA ALA A 268 3.11 3.36 -58.03
C ALA A 268 4.13 2.96 -56.95
N ARG A 269 4.62 3.91 -56.14
CA ARG A 269 5.48 3.64 -54.98
C ARG A 269 4.82 2.72 -53.96
N GLU A 270 3.49 2.79 -53.82
CA GLU A 270 2.73 1.91 -52.94
C GLU A 270 2.64 0.46 -53.46
N ASN A 271 3.05 0.23 -54.72
CA ASN A 271 2.99 -1.07 -55.39
C ASN A 271 4.33 -1.44 -56.06
N GLU A 272 5.44 -1.33 -55.32
CA GLU A 272 6.78 -1.72 -55.80
C GLU A 272 7.22 -1.02 -57.12
N GLU A 273 6.74 0.20 -57.36
CA GLU A 273 6.90 0.97 -58.60
C GLU A 273 6.32 0.33 -59.88
N LYS A 274 5.33 -0.57 -59.72
CA LYS A 274 4.60 -1.17 -60.85
C LYS A 274 3.35 -0.34 -61.16
N GLU A 275 3.14 -0.09 -62.45
CA GLU A 275 1.94 0.57 -62.93
C GLU A 275 0.91 -0.50 -63.37
N GLU A 276 -0.18 -0.64 -62.62
CA GLU A 276 -1.26 -1.60 -62.87
C GLU A 276 -2.57 -1.12 -62.21
N ILE A 277 -3.69 -1.71 -62.60
CA ILE A 277 -5.03 -1.44 -62.06
C ILE A 277 -5.43 -2.59 -61.15
N HIS A 278 -5.82 -2.29 -59.92
CA HIS A 278 -6.41 -3.25 -58.99
C HIS A 278 -7.92 -3.05 -58.95
N VAL A 279 -8.66 -4.06 -59.41
CA VAL A 279 -10.11 -4.13 -59.23
C VAL A 279 -10.39 -4.72 -57.84
N MET A 280 -11.01 -3.94 -56.96
CA MET A 280 -11.27 -4.34 -55.57
C MET A 280 -12.46 -5.31 -55.49
N ASP A 281 -12.30 -6.45 -54.81
CA ASP A 281 -13.43 -7.31 -54.51
C ASP A 281 -14.17 -6.77 -53.28
N GLY A 282 -15.39 -6.25 -53.47
CA GLY A 282 -16.13 -5.41 -52.52
C GLY A 282 -16.49 -6.03 -51.15
N THR A 283 -15.95 -7.19 -50.79
CA THR A 283 -16.22 -7.93 -49.56
C THR A 283 -15.09 -7.88 -48.52
N GLU A 284 -13.84 -7.59 -48.89
CA GLU A 284 -12.69 -7.59 -47.97
C GLU A 284 -11.92 -6.26 -47.94
N LYS A 285 -11.17 -6.00 -46.86
CA LYS A 285 -10.30 -4.81 -46.76
C LYS A 285 -9.12 -5.00 -47.71
N TYR A 286 -9.03 -4.15 -48.72
CA TYR A 286 -7.96 -4.13 -49.70
C TYR A 286 -6.58 -3.98 -49.04
N ASP A 287 -5.65 -4.88 -49.40
CA ASP A 287 -4.25 -4.82 -49.01
C ASP A 287 -3.38 -5.05 -50.27
N PRO A 288 -2.52 -4.08 -50.68
CA PRO A 288 -1.60 -4.26 -51.80
C PRO A 288 -0.69 -5.48 -51.67
N ALA A 289 -0.40 -5.92 -50.44
CA ALA A 289 0.45 -7.10 -50.20
C ALA A 289 -0.30 -8.42 -50.44
N ASP A 290 -1.64 -8.42 -50.35
CA ASP A 290 -2.46 -9.62 -50.47
C ASP A 290 -3.19 -9.68 -51.81
N LYS A 291 -2.66 -10.52 -52.70
CA LYS A 291 -3.18 -10.78 -54.05
C LYS A 291 -4.55 -11.44 -54.08
N SER A 292 -5.07 -11.91 -52.95
CA SER A 292 -6.43 -12.46 -52.88
C SER A 292 -7.51 -11.38 -52.82
N THR A 293 -7.13 -10.14 -52.50
CA THR A 293 -8.08 -9.02 -52.30
C THR A 293 -8.38 -8.23 -53.58
N TYR A 294 -7.65 -8.49 -54.67
CA TYR A 294 -7.77 -7.72 -55.91
C TYR A 294 -7.49 -8.55 -57.17
N THR A 295 -8.07 -8.10 -58.29
CA THR A 295 -7.70 -8.58 -59.63
C THR A 295 -6.83 -7.53 -60.32
N ALA A 296 -5.60 -7.90 -60.70
CA ALA A 296 -4.66 -7.03 -61.41
C ALA A 296 -4.96 -6.99 -62.91
N VAL A 297 -5.06 -5.78 -63.46
CA VAL A 297 -5.33 -5.49 -64.87
C VAL A 297 -4.33 -4.47 -65.40
N ASP A 298 -3.96 -4.55 -66.67
CA ASP A 298 -3.05 -3.59 -67.31
C ASP A 298 -3.72 -2.22 -67.52
N ILE A 299 -2.94 -1.14 -67.47
CA ILE A 299 -3.42 0.25 -67.58
C ILE A 299 -4.16 0.49 -68.89
N SER A 300 -3.74 -0.19 -69.96
CA SER A 300 -4.34 -0.10 -71.30
C SER A 300 -5.84 -0.42 -71.33
N GLN A 301 -6.36 -1.16 -70.34
CA GLN A 301 -7.77 -1.55 -70.25
C GLN A 301 -8.61 -0.58 -69.39
N LEU A 302 -8.03 0.49 -68.86
CA LEU A 302 -8.75 1.45 -68.01
C LEU A 302 -9.93 2.11 -68.73
N GLU A 303 -9.75 2.48 -70.00
CA GLU A 303 -10.80 3.12 -70.79
C GLU A 303 -12.00 2.20 -71.00
N GLU A 304 -11.78 0.91 -71.26
CA GLU A 304 -12.84 -0.09 -71.42
C GLU A 304 -13.58 -0.35 -70.10
N LEU A 305 -12.85 -0.46 -68.98
CA LEU A 305 -13.44 -0.72 -67.65
C LEU A 305 -14.26 0.44 -67.10
N VAL A 306 -13.91 1.68 -67.47
CA VAL A 306 -14.59 2.90 -66.99
C VAL A 306 -15.77 3.25 -67.90
N ALA A 307 -15.65 3.03 -69.21
CA ALA A 307 -16.68 3.35 -70.20
C ALA A 307 -17.79 2.29 -70.31
N ASP A 308 -17.69 1.16 -69.59
CA ASP A 308 -18.71 0.12 -69.58
C ASP A 308 -20.06 0.64 -69.06
N ALA A 309 -21.08 0.58 -69.92
CA ALA A 309 -22.41 1.09 -69.66
C ALA A 309 -23.25 0.20 -68.72
N GLU A 310 -22.83 -1.06 -68.48
CA GLU A 310 -23.47 -1.95 -67.51
C GLU A 310 -23.00 -1.69 -66.06
N THR A 311 -21.99 -0.85 -65.90
CA THR A 311 -21.37 -0.50 -64.63
C THR A 311 -22.00 0.78 -64.05
N ASP A 312 -22.27 0.78 -62.75
CA ASP A 312 -22.86 1.91 -62.01
C ASP A 312 -21.96 2.38 -60.86
N ALA A 313 -22.32 3.51 -60.23
CA ALA A 313 -21.62 4.04 -59.05
C ALA A 313 -21.61 3.09 -57.82
N SER A 314 -22.38 1.99 -57.87
CA SER A 314 -22.41 0.93 -56.86
C SER A 314 -21.43 -0.22 -57.15
N SER A 315 -20.81 -0.24 -58.33
CA SER A 315 -19.81 -1.24 -58.70
C SER A 315 -18.50 -1.03 -57.91
N PRO A 316 -17.69 -2.09 -57.73
CA PRO A 316 -16.48 -2.00 -56.93
C PRO A 316 -15.51 -0.94 -57.47
N PRO A 317 -14.91 -0.10 -56.60
CA PRO A 317 -13.98 0.95 -57.02
C PRO A 317 -12.72 0.36 -57.65
N LEU A 318 -12.13 1.11 -58.58
CA LEU A 318 -10.85 0.78 -59.22
C LEU A 318 -9.73 1.55 -58.54
N ARG A 319 -8.59 0.91 -58.27
CA ARG A 319 -7.38 1.57 -57.80
C ARG A 319 -6.29 1.49 -58.87
N VAL A 320 -5.85 2.63 -59.38
CA VAL A 320 -4.89 2.74 -60.48
C VAL A 320 -3.55 3.21 -59.93
N PHE A 321 -2.50 2.39 -60.12
CA PHE A 321 -1.14 2.73 -59.72
C PHE A 321 -0.39 3.39 -60.88
N LEU A 322 0.09 4.60 -60.68
CA LEU A 322 0.82 5.38 -61.70
C LEU A 322 2.16 5.85 -61.18
N ARG A 323 3.20 5.76 -61.99
CA ARG A 323 4.51 6.33 -61.65
C ARG A 323 4.46 7.85 -61.79
N ASP A 324 5.07 8.57 -60.86
CA ASP A 324 5.16 10.03 -60.98
C ASP A 324 5.93 10.44 -62.25
N CYS A 325 5.46 11.50 -62.92
CA CYS A 325 6.17 12.08 -64.07
C CYS A 325 7.42 12.81 -63.57
N ALA A 326 8.62 12.32 -63.92
CA ALA A 326 9.91 12.89 -63.49
C ALA A 326 10.28 14.22 -64.18
N ALA A 327 9.44 14.71 -65.09
CA ALA A 327 9.71 15.89 -65.90
C ALA A 327 9.30 17.17 -65.16
N ASN A 328 10.25 17.74 -64.42
CA ASN A 328 10.41 19.15 -64.01
C ASN A 328 10.72 19.29 -62.50
N LEU A 329 11.97 19.65 -62.18
CA LEU A 329 12.46 19.92 -60.82
C LEU A 329 11.75 21.11 -60.11
N ASN A 330 10.89 21.86 -60.81
CA ASN A 330 10.38 23.16 -60.34
C ASN A 330 9.01 23.10 -59.64
N ASN A 331 8.20 22.05 -59.83
CA ASN A 331 6.93 21.86 -59.13
C ASN A 331 6.75 20.37 -58.76
N PRO A 332 6.65 20.00 -57.47
CA PRO A 332 6.51 18.59 -57.06
C PRO A 332 5.16 17.99 -57.51
N SER A 333 5.14 16.67 -57.74
CA SER A 333 3.91 15.92 -58.02
C SER A 333 2.89 16.10 -56.89
N ILE A 334 1.60 16.22 -57.23
CA ILE A 334 0.53 16.30 -56.23
C ILE A 334 0.38 15.00 -55.45
N LEU A 335 0.71 13.85 -56.06
CA LEU A 335 0.58 12.54 -55.45
C LEU A 335 1.53 12.33 -54.27
N HIS A 336 2.67 13.02 -54.27
CA HIS A 336 3.67 12.91 -53.22
C HIS A 336 4.30 14.25 -52.88
N ASN A 337 3.95 14.77 -51.70
CA ASN A 337 4.47 16.04 -51.19
C ASN A 337 5.69 15.85 -50.26
N GLY A 338 6.31 14.66 -50.23
CA GLY A 338 7.38 14.33 -49.29
C GLY A 338 6.91 14.04 -47.86
N VAL A 339 5.81 14.65 -47.44
CA VAL A 339 5.24 14.54 -46.06
C VAL A 339 3.93 13.76 -46.03
N VAL A 340 3.12 13.88 -47.10
CA VAL A 340 1.78 13.29 -47.21
C VAL A 340 1.64 12.72 -48.61
N ASP A 341 1.09 11.51 -48.68
CA ASP A 341 0.72 10.83 -49.92
C ASP A 341 -0.73 11.17 -50.25
N ILE A 342 -0.97 11.72 -51.43
CA ILE A 342 -2.30 12.15 -51.86
C ILE A 342 -2.82 11.18 -52.91
N SER A 343 -3.96 10.56 -52.64
CA SER A 343 -4.71 9.75 -53.60
C SER A 343 -5.85 10.59 -54.18
N LEU A 344 -5.95 10.65 -55.50
CA LEU A 344 -7.00 11.39 -56.20
C LEU A 344 -8.12 10.44 -56.60
N ILE A 345 -9.37 10.72 -56.25
CA ILE A 345 -10.51 9.88 -56.58
C ILE A 345 -11.39 10.61 -57.60
N ASP A 346 -11.53 10.08 -58.81
CA ASP A 346 -12.53 10.55 -59.77
C ASP A 346 -13.88 9.94 -59.39
N ALA A 347 -14.85 10.79 -59.06
CA ALA A 347 -16.21 10.38 -58.79
C ALA A 347 -17.06 10.42 -60.07
N PRO A 348 -18.04 9.52 -60.21
CA PRO A 348 -18.99 9.59 -61.32
C PRO A 348 -19.75 10.91 -61.29
N GLY A 349 -20.15 11.38 -62.47
CA GLY A 349 -20.89 12.64 -62.58
C GLY A 349 -22.20 12.64 -61.79
N LEU A 350 -22.52 13.79 -61.21
CA LEU A 350 -23.70 13.94 -60.37
C LEU A 350 -24.98 13.84 -61.22
N ASN A 351 -25.71 12.74 -60.99
CA ASN A 351 -27.03 12.43 -61.53
C ASN A 351 -28.00 12.20 -60.38
N ARG A 352 -29.31 12.23 -60.66
CA ARG A 352 -30.36 12.06 -59.65
C ARG A 352 -30.20 10.79 -58.80
N ASP A 353 -29.64 9.72 -59.38
CA ASP A 353 -29.44 8.44 -58.72
C ASP A 353 -28.05 8.29 -58.07
N SER A 354 -27.03 9.08 -58.47
CA SER A 354 -25.66 8.99 -57.95
C SER A 354 -25.32 9.97 -56.82
N ILE A 355 -26.11 11.05 -56.64
CA ILE A 355 -25.86 12.09 -55.60
C ILE A 355 -25.70 11.49 -54.21
N LYS A 356 -26.60 10.56 -53.83
CA LYS A 356 -26.58 9.97 -52.48
C LYS A 356 -25.35 9.10 -52.26
N THR A 357 -24.95 8.31 -53.27
CA THR A 357 -23.78 7.44 -53.21
C THR A 357 -22.50 8.27 -53.09
N THR A 358 -22.35 9.30 -53.93
CA THR A 358 -21.20 10.21 -53.90
C THR A 358 -21.15 11.04 -52.62
N ALA A 359 -22.29 11.50 -52.11
CA ALA A 359 -22.36 12.22 -50.84
C ALA A 359 -22.02 11.32 -49.64
N ASN A 360 -22.49 10.06 -49.63
CA ASN A 360 -22.13 9.09 -48.60
C ASN A 360 -20.64 8.76 -48.62
N PHE A 361 -20.05 8.63 -49.82
CA PHE A 361 -18.62 8.44 -49.99
C PHE A 361 -17.83 9.63 -49.44
N ALA A 362 -18.24 10.86 -49.77
CA ALA A 362 -17.64 12.11 -49.25
C ALA A 362 -17.66 12.25 -47.71
N ARG A 363 -18.58 11.55 -47.02
CA ARG A 363 -18.65 11.54 -45.55
C ARG A 363 -17.64 10.59 -44.89
N GLN A 364 -16.96 9.74 -45.65
CA GLN A 364 -15.96 8.84 -45.06
C GLN A 364 -14.83 9.64 -44.40
N GLU A 365 -14.33 9.15 -43.26
CA GLU A 365 -13.24 9.82 -42.52
C GLU A 365 -11.92 9.85 -43.30
N GLU A 366 -11.72 8.90 -44.22
CA GLU A 366 -10.50 8.78 -45.03
C GLU A 366 -10.38 9.89 -46.10
N ILE A 367 -11.50 10.53 -46.46
CA ILE A 367 -11.54 11.62 -47.44
C ILE A 367 -11.32 12.94 -46.72
N ASP A 368 -10.13 13.53 -46.90
CA ASP A 368 -9.77 14.78 -46.26
C ASP A 368 -10.33 15.98 -47.02
N VAL A 369 -10.37 15.95 -48.35
CA VAL A 369 -10.79 17.10 -49.18
C VAL A 369 -11.76 16.67 -50.27
N VAL A 370 -12.80 17.48 -50.49
CA VAL A 370 -13.73 17.33 -51.62
C VAL A 370 -13.51 18.50 -52.58
N VAL A 371 -13.07 18.19 -53.80
CA VAL A 371 -12.90 19.10 -54.93
C VAL A 371 -14.16 19.06 -55.79
N PHE A 372 -14.89 20.16 -55.84
CA PHE A 372 -16.11 20.33 -56.62
C PHE A 372 -15.84 21.08 -57.92
N VAL A 373 -15.93 20.39 -59.04
CA VAL A 373 -15.70 20.96 -60.37
C VAL A 373 -17.00 21.47 -60.98
N VAL A 374 -17.01 22.76 -61.34
CA VAL A 374 -18.13 23.47 -61.95
C VAL A 374 -17.73 23.91 -63.35
N SER A 375 -18.59 23.70 -64.34
CA SER A 375 -18.37 24.32 -65.64
C SER A 375 -18.79 25.78 -65.59
N ALA A 376 -17.89 26.70 -65.98
CA ALA A 376 -18.17 28.13 -66.06
C ALA A 376 -19.36 28.44 -67.00
N ALA A 377 -19.57 27.61 -68.01
CA ALA A 377 -20.66 27.76 -68.98
C ALA A 377 -22.04 27.41 -68.39
N ASN A 378 -22.12 26.38 -67.55
CA ASN A 378 -23.39 25.77 -67.13
C ASN A 378 -23.92 26.26 -65.77
N HIS A 379 -23.16 27.07 -65.01
CA HIS A 379 -23.47 27.46 -63.63
C HIS A 379 -23.73 26.22 -62.70
N PHE A 380 -24.12 26.43 -61.43
CA PHE A 380 -24.46 25.31 -60.54
C PHE A 380 -25.85 24.72 -60.85
N THR A 381 -25.89 23.43 -61.20
CA THR A 381 -27.16 22.69 -61.37
C THR A 381 -27.87 22.43 -60.04
N LEU A 382 -29.12 21.95 -60.08
CA LEU A 382 -29.85 21.57 -58.86
C LEU A 382 -29.17 20.39 -58.14
N SER A 383 -28.67 19.40 -58.89
CA SER A 383 -27.91 18.26 -58.37
C SER A 383 -26.63 18.72 -57.65
N ALA A 384 -25.89 19.65 -58.25
CA ALA A 384 -24.70 20.26 -57.65
C ALA A 384 -25.01 20.97 -56.33
N LYS A 385 -26.11 21.75 -56.31
CA LYS A 385 -26.54 22.48 -55.10
C LYS A 385 -26.92 21.53 -53.97
N GLU A 386 -27.66 20.47 -54.27
CA GLU A 386 -28.06 19.46 -53.28
C GLU A 386 -26.85 18.72 -52.71
N PHE A 387 -25.88 18.36 -53.56
CA PHE A 387 -24.63 17.75 -53.12
C PHE A 387 -23.84 18.68 -52.19
N ILE A 388 -23.62 19.94 -52.59
CA ILE A 388 -22.88 20.92 -51.78
C ILE A 388 -23.58 21.17 -50.45
N TRP A 389 -24.91 21.25 -50.44
CA TRP A 389 -25.69 21.41 -49.21
C TRP A 389 -25.50 20.23 -48.26
N GLN A 390 -25.56 19.00 -48.77
CA GLN A 390 -25.39 17.78 -47.98
C GLN A 390 -23.95 17.58 -47.52
N ALA A 391 -22.96 17.81 -48.39
CA ALA A 391 -21.55 17.67 -48.07
C ALA A 391 -21.05 18.79 -47.14
N GLY A 392 -21.56 20.02 -47.31
CA GLY A 392 -21.18 21.20 -46.53
C GLY A 392 -21.61 21.16 -45.05
N HIS A 393 -22.60 20.34 -44.69
CA HIS A 393 -22.95 20.10 -43.29
C HIS A 393 -21.95 19.20 -42.57
N GLU A 394 -21.31 18.27 -43.29
CA GLU A 394 -20.35 17.32 -42.72
C GLU A 394 -18.92 17.87 -42.78
N LYS A 395 -18.54 18.40 -43.95
CA LYS A 395 -17.22 18.98 -44.22
C LYS A 395 -17.39 20.49 -44.29
N ALA A 396 -16.83 21.19 -43.30
CA ALA A 396 -16.98 22.63 -43.18
C ALA A 396 -16.42 23.43 -44.37
N HIS A 397 -15.45 22.89 -45.11
CA HIS A 397 -14.80 23.58 -46.23
C HIS A 397 -14.77 22.68 -47.47
N LEU A 398 -15.27 23.22 -48.60
CA LEU A 398 -15.28 22.57 -49.91
C LEU A 398 -14.33 23.31 -50.84
N PHE A 399 -13.59 22.60 -51.70
CA PHE A 399 -12.67 23.21 -52.64
C PHE A 399 -13.33 23.29 -54.02
N ILE A 400 -13.57 24.50 -54.55
CA ILE A 400 -14.40 24.71 -55.74
C ILE A 400 -13.55 25.13 -56.93
N VAL A 401 -13.62 24.37 -58.02
CA VAL A 401 -12.87 24.62 -59.25
C VAL A 401 -13.83 24.95 -60.39
N VAL A 402 -13.79 26.18 -60.87
CA VAL A 402 -14.58 26.66 -62.01
C VAL A 402 -13.75 26.47 -63.29
N ASN A 403 -14.07 25.43 -64.05
CA ASN A 403 -13.36 25.03 -65.26
C ASN A 403 -14.00 25.64 -66.53
N ARG A 404 -13.27 25.66 -67.66
CA ARG A 404 -13.68 26.28 -68.94
C ARG A 404 -13.89 27.79 -68.86
N PHE A 405 -13.04 28.46 -68.08
CA PHE A 405 -13.14 29.91 -67.87
C PHE A 405 -12.73 30.74 -69.11
N ASP A 406 -12.01 30.12 -70.04
CA ASP A 406 -11.66 30.63 -71.37
C ASP A 406 -12.89 30.92 -72.25
N GLN A 407 -13.93 30.09 -72.14
CA GLN A 407 -15.15 30.17 -72.96
C GLN A 407 -16.03 31.37 -72.60
N ILE A 408 -15.79 32.02 -71.45
CA ILE A 408 -16.60 33.12 -70.94
C ILE A 408 -16.05 34.47 -71.40
N ARG A 409 -16.87 35.22 -72.15
CA ARG A 409 -16.55 36.59 -72.59
C ARG A 409 -16.51 37.60 -71.43
N ASP A 410 -17.49 37.55 -70.52
CA ASP A 410 -17.60 38.46 -69.37
C ASP A 410 -17.17 37.77 -68.06
N LYS A 411 -15.86 37.76 -67.84
CA LYS A 411 -15.19 37.09 -66.72
C LYS A 411 -15.62 37.66 -65.36
N ALA A 412 -15.81 38.97 -65.25
CA ALA A 412 -16.14 39.64 -63.99
C ALA A 412 -17.57 39.31 -63.53
N ARG A 413 -18.53 39.27 -64.47
CA ARG A 413 -19.92 38.91 -64.17
C ARG A 413 -20.03 37.45 -63.70
N CYS A 414 -19.32 36.53 -64.36
CA CYS A 414 -19.32 35.12 -63.99
C CYS A 414 -18.77 34.90 -62.57
N ARG A 415 -17.63 35.50 -62.24
CA ARG A 415 -17.02 35.42 -60.89
C ARG A 415 -18.00 35.86 -59.79
N ARG A 416 -18.67 37.00 -59.99
CA ARG A 416 -19.64 37.52 -59.02
C ARG A 416 -20.84 36.58 -58.81
N LEU A 417 -21.42 36.04 -59.89
CA LEU A 417 -22.58 35.15 -59.82
C LEU A 417 -22.24 33.84 -59.11
N VAL A 418 -21.08 33.25 -59.40
CA VAL A 418 -20.61 32.02 -58.76
C VAL A 418 -20.39 32.24 -57.26
N LEU A 419 -19.72 33.34 -56.88
CA LEU A 419 -19.48 33.67 -55.47
C LEU A 419 -20.78 33.94 -54.69
N GLU A 420 -21.77 34.60 -55.31
CA GLU A 420 -23.08 34.83 -54.68
C GLU A 420 -23.84 33.51 -54.44
N GLN A 421 -23.73 32.55 -55.37
CA GLN A 421 -24.32 31.22 -55.20
C GLN A 421 -23.60 30.41 -54.11
N ILE A 422 -22.27 30.47 -54.05
CA ILE A 422 -21.49 29.80 -53.00
C ILE A 422 -21.84 30.35 -51.61
N LYS A 423 -22.01 31.68 -51.49
CA LYS A 423 -22.42 32.34 -50.24
C LYS A 423 -23.74 31.79 -49.67
N GLN A 424 -24.68 31.39 -50.53
CA GLN A 424 -25.96 30.81 -50.11
C GLN A 424 -25.85 29.33 -49.71
N LEU A 425 -24.94 28.57 -50.34
CA LEU A 425 -24.83 27.13 -50.17
C LEU A 425 -23.84 26.73 -49.07
N SER A 426 -22.68 27.38 -49.03
CA SER A 426 -21.61 27.12 -48.06
C SER A 426 -20.98 28.45 -47.61
N PRO A 427 -21.49 29.06 -46.53
CA PRO A 427 -20.98 30.33 -46.01
C PRO A 427 -19.50 30.27 -45.60
N SER A 428 -19.07 29.16 -45.00
CA SER A 428 -17.70 28.91 -44.57
C SER A 428 -16.71 28.84 -45.74
N THR A 429 -17.12 28.32 -46.89
CA THR A 429 -16.29 28.34 -48.11
C THR A 429 -16.20 29.74 -48.72
N TYR A 430 -17.21 30.59 -48.51
CA TYR A 430 -17.23 31.96 -49.00
C TYR A 430 -16.30 32.90 -48.20
N GLU A 431 -16.15 32.67 -46.90
CA GLU A 431 -15.22 33.44 -46.05
C GLU A 431 -13.77 33.34 -46.54
N ASP A 432 -13.35 32.14 -46.96
CA ASP A 432 -12.01 31.84 -47.47
C ASP A 432 -11.99 31.69 -49.01
N ALA A 433 -12.87 32.39 -49.74
CA ALA A 433 -13.05 32.19 -51.18
C ALA A 433 -11.81 32.48 -52.04
N ALA A 434 -10.84 33.27 -51.54
CA ALA A 434 -9.59 33.55 -52.25
C ALA A 434 -8.72 32.30 -52.43
N ASP A 435 -8.74 31.40 -51.45
CA ASP A 435 -7.90 30.20 -51.41
C ASP A 435 -8.68 28.93 -51.77
N LEU A 436 -10.03 28.97 -51.76
CA LEU A 436 -10.89 27.81 -52.00
C LEU A 436 -11.59 27.82 -53.36
N VAL A 437 -11.73 28.99 -54.01
CA VAL A 437 -12.46 29.12 -55.27
C VAL A 437 -11.51 29.55 -56.39
N HIS A 438 -11.26 28.63 -57.33
CA HIS A 438 -10.31 28.86 -58.41
C HIS A 438 -11.00 28.85 -59.77
N PHE A 439 -10.57 29.75 -60.66
CA PHE A 439 -11.04 29.85 -62.03
C PHE A 439 -9.91 29.39 -62.95
N VAL A 440 -10.09 28.26 -63.62
CA VAL A 440 -9.04 27.59 -64.39
C VAL A 440 -9.52 27.12 -65.76
N ASP A 441 -8.55 26.82 -66.62
CA ASP A 441 -8.75 26.13 -67.88
C ASP A 441 -7.89 24.86 -67.91
N SER A 442 -8.51 23.72 -67.61
CA SER A 442 -7.80 22.44 -67.54
C SER A 442 -7.48 21.86 -68.92
N ALA A 443 -8.24 22.25 -69.97
CA ALA A 443 -8.05 21.68 -71.30
C ALA A 443 -6.76 22.21 -71.94
N LYS A 444 -6.46 23.50 -71.74
CA LYS A 444 -5.20 24.11 -72.19
C LYS A 444 -3.97 23.48 -71.53
N VAL A 445 -4.05 23.19 -70.22
CA VAL A 445 -2.95 22.59 -69.46
C VAL A 445 -2.76 21.11 -69.82
N ALA A 446 -3.84 20.34 -69.96
CA ALA A 446 -3.75 18.93 -70.34
C ALA A 446 -3.21 18.74 -71.78
N LEU A 447 -3.60 19.58 -72.74
CA LEU A 447 -3.16 19.44 -74.14
C LEU A 447 -1.76 20.01 -74.42
N GLY A 448 -1.22 20.85 -73.54
CA GLY A 448 0.08 21.51 -73.69
C GLY A 448 1.31 20.61 -73.48
N TYR A 449 1.11 19.33 -73.13
CA TYR A 449 2.18 18.37 -72.86
C TYR A 449 2.46 17.39 -74.02
N GLY A 450 1.92 17.63 -75.22
CA GLY A 450 2.20 16.83 -76.42
C GLY A 450 3.57 17.16 -77.05
N ASP A 451 4.24 16.13 -77.54
CA ASP A 451 5.55 16.19 -78.23
C ASP A 451 5.62 17.30 -79.31
N ASP A 452 6.76 17.99 -79.37
CA ASP A 452 7.19 19.01 -80.35
C ASP A 452 6.73 20.48 -80.17
N GLU A 453 7.29 21.20 -79.19
CA GLU A 453 7.98 22.52 -79.35
C GLU A 453 8.35 23.14 -77.97
N PRO A 454 9.59 23.64 -77.76
CA PRO A 454 10.00 24.29 -76.51
C PRO A 454 9.73 25.80 -76.56
N GLU A 455 8.46 26.19 -76.58
CA GLU A 455 8.01 27.53 -76.16
C GLU A 455 6.97 27.37 -75.04
N GLY A 456 7.30 26.53 -74.04
CA GLY A 456 6.50 26.31 -72.84
C GLY A 456 6.89 27.26 -71.71
N ASP A 457 6.94 28.56 -71.97
CA ASP A 457 7.06 29.55 -70.91
C ASP A 457 5.67 29.80 -70.31
N GLU A 458 5.57 29.53 -69.01
CA GLU A 458 4.43 29.79 -68.11
C GLU A 458 3.25 28.81 -68.25
N LEU A 459 3.31 27.73 -67.45
CA LEU A 459 2.09 27.15 -66.85
C LEU A 459 1.18 28.29 -66.42
N ASP A 460 -0.10 28.26 -66.81
CA ASP A 460 -1.07 29.30 -66.42
C ASP A 460 -0.95 29.54 -64.92
N ASP A 461 -0.59 30.76 -64.50
CA ASP A 461 -0.37 31.12 -63.10
C ASP A 461 -1.57 30.75 -62.22
N ALA A 462 -2.77 30.78 -62.81
CA ALA A 462 -4.00 30.37 -62.17
C ALA A 462 -4.03 28.86 -61.82
N PHE A 463 -3.48 28.01 -62.69
CA PHE A 463 -3.40 26.57 -62.46
C PHE A 463 -2.29 26.22 -61.46
N SER A 464 -1.14 26.91 -61.55
CA SER A 464 -0.12 26.81 -60.51
C SER A 464 -0.69 27.22 -59.14
N HIS A 465 -1.39 28.35 -59.06
CA HIS A 465 -2.04 28.78 -57.81
C HIS A 465 -3.04 27.76 -57.27
N LEU A 466 -3.84 27.13 -58.14
CA LEU A 466 -4.75 26.04 -57.80
C LEU A 466 -4.01 24.87 -57.14
N GLU A 467 -2.93 24.37 -57.76
CA GLU A 467 -2.14 23.25 -57.21
C GLU A 467 -1.60 23.57 -55.82
N HIS A 468 -1.05 24.78 -55.61
CA HIS A 468 -0.48 25.20 -54.32
C HIS A 468 -1.58 25.37 -53.25
N SER A 469 -2.71 25.95 -53.63
CA SER A 469 -3.85 26.15 -52.73
C SER A 469 -4.46 24.80 -52.32
N LEU A 470 -4.60 23.86 -53.26
CA LEU A 470 -5.07 22.51 -52.96
C LEU A 470 -4.11 21.78 -52.01
N ARG A 471 -2.80 21.88 -52.21
CA ARG A 471 -1.80 21.26 -51.32
C ARG A 471 -1.83 21.82 -49.90
N SER A 472 -1.80 23.14 -49.77
CA SER A 472 -1.88 23.80 -48.47
C SER A 472 -3.20 23.49 -47.77
N PHE A 473 -4.31 23.48 -48.51
CA PHE A 473 -5.63 23.15 -48.00
C PHE A 473 -5.73 21.70 -47.50
N VAL A 474 -5.18 20.73 -48.24
CA VAL A 474 -5.11 19.32 -47.78
C VAL A 474 -4.40 19.22 -46.43
N LEU A 475 -3.27 19.91 -46.26
CA LEU A 475 -2.50 19.90 -45.00
C LEU A 475 -3.25 20.59 -43.86
N VAL A 476 -3.85 21.75 -44.11
CA VAL A 476 -4.64 22.48 -43.12
C VAL A 476 -5.86 21.66 -42.69
N ASN A 477 -6.59 21.07 -43.64
CA ASN A 477 -7.77 20.28 -43.31
C ASN A 477 -7.40 18.99 -42.59
N ARG A 478 -6.29 18.34 -42.99
CA ARG A 478 -5.72 17.18 -42.29
C ARG A 478 -5.34 17.51 -40.84
N SER A 479 -4.76 18.68 -40.60
CA SER A 479 -4.45 19.12 -39.23
C SER A 479 -5.71 19.25 -38.36
N LYS A 480 -6.82 19.72 -38.94
CA LYS A 480 -8.11 19.85 -38.24
C LYS A 480 -8.81 18.50 -38.05
N SER A 481 -8.85 17.66 -39.09
CA SER A 481 -9.58 16.38 -39.11
C SER A 481 -8.87 15.25 -38.36
N LYS A 482 -7.53 15.17 -38.46
CA LYS A 482 -6.72 14.09 -37.87
C LYS A 482 -6.03 14.51 -36.57
N LEU A 483 -5.34 15.65 -36.54
CA LEU A 483 -4.58 16.08 -35.34
C LEU A 483 -5.49 16.70 -34.27
N GLY A 484 -6.55 17.42 -34.67
CA GLY A 484 -7.49 18.09 -33.76
C GLY A 484 -8.13 17.17 -32.71
N PRO A 485 -8.73 16.02 -33.09
CA PRO A 485 -9.30 15.08 -32.11
C PRO A 485 -8.27 14.54 -31.12
N ALA A 486 -7.05 14.24 -31.58
CA ALA A 486 -5.98 13.77 -30.72
C ALA A 486 -5.49 14.86 -29.75
N GLN A 487 -5.35 16.10 -30.23
CA GLN A 487 -5.03 17.25 -29.38
C GLN A 487 -6.09 17.47 -28.30
N ASN A 488 -7.38 17.43 -28.66
CA ASN A 488 -8.48 17.57 -27.72
C ASN A 488 -8.46 16.45 -26.68
N TYR A 489 -8.28 15.20 -27.13
CA TYR A 489 -8.23 14.04 -26.23
C TYR A 489 -7.09 14.15 -25.21
N VAL A 490 -5.86 14.47 -25.64
CA VAL A 490 -4.72 14.66 -24.74
C VAL A 490 -4.98 15.80 -23.77
N THR A 491 -5.54 16.91 -24.23
CA THR A 491 -5.83 18.08 -23.37
C THR A 491 -6.84 17.74 -22.27
N HIS A 492 -7.93 17.04 -22.62
CA HIS A 492 -8.93 16.58 -21.67
C HIS A 492 -8.38 15.55 -20.69
N LEU A 493 -7.53 14.64 -21.18
CA LEU A 493 -6.92 13.59 -20.38
C LEU A 493 -5.96 14.19 -19.33
N LEU A 494 -5.11 15.12 -19.75
CA LEU A 494 -4.19 15.84 -18.86
C LEU A 494 -4.97 16.62 -17.80
N ALA A 495 -6.06 17.29 -18.17
CA ALA A 495 -6.91 17.98 -17.22
C ALA A 495 -7.60 17.03 -16.22
N ASP A 496 -7.93 15.80 -16.62
CA ASP A 496 -8.50 14.77 -15.72
C ASP A 496 -7.42 14.25 -14.75
N VAL A 497 -6.20 14.02 -15.24
CA VAL A 497 -5.04 13.61 -14.42
C VAL A 497 -4.66 14.69 -13.41
N GLU A 498 -4.61 15.96 -13.82
CA GLU A 498 -4.33 17.11 -12.95
C GLU A 498 -5.35 17.19 -11.80
N LEU A 499 -6.63 17.02 -12.13
CA LEU A 499 -7.71 16.99 -11.13
C LEU A 499 -7.55 15.83 -10.14
N LEU A 500 -7.20 14.65 -10.65
CA LEU A 500 -6.96 13.46 -9.83
C LEU A 500 -5.75 13.65 -8.91
N ALA A 501 -4.65 14.17 -9.43
CA ALA A 501 -3.43 14.45 -8.67
C ALA A 501 -3.67 15.50 -7.58
N ALA A 502 -4.34 16.60 -7.91
CA ALA A 502 -4.66 17.66 -6.97
C ALA A 502 -5.61 17.20 -5.85
N ALA A 503 -6.62 16.38 -6.16
CA ALA A 503 -7.50 15.84 -5.14
C ALA A 503 -6.76 14.86 -4.19
N ASN A 504 -5.87 14.03 -4.74
CA ASN A 504 -5.14 13.05 -3.95
C ASN A 504 -3.98 13.65 -3.16
N SER A 505 -3.38 14.75 -3.61
CA SER A 505 -2.38 15.49 -2.82
C SER A 505 -2.99 16.07 -1.54
N LEU A 506 -4.24 16.56 -1.61
CA LEU A 506 -5.02 16.99 -0.44
C LEU A 506 -5.23 15.83 0.56
N VAL A 507 -5.58 14.65 0.08
CA VAL A 507 -5.76 13.46 0.93
C VAL A 507 -4.44 13.03 1.56
N ALA A 508 -3.38 12.91 0.77
CA ALA A 508 -2.06 12.56 1.26
C ALA A 508 -1.57 13.58 2.30
N GLY A 509 -1.86 14.86 2.11
CA GLY A 509 -1.60 15.90 3.11
C GLY A 509 -2.31 15.66 4.43
N LYS A 510 -3.62 15.36 4.39
CA LYS A 510 -4.40 15.04 5.60
C LYS A 510 -3.93 13.76 6.29
N GLU A 511 -3.68 12.69 5.54
CA GLU A 511 -3.21 11.41 6.10
C GLU A 511 -1.83 11.58 6.75
N ARG A 512 -0.93 12.36 6.15
CA ARG A 512 0.36 12.74 6.76
C ARG A 512 0.16 13.47 8.09
N ASP A 513 -0.71 14.47 8.12
CA ASP A 513 -0.90 15.31 9.31
C ASP A 513 -1.55 14.52 10.45
N ALA A 514 -2.54 13.67 10.14
CA ALA A 514 -3.16 12.76 11.10
C ALA A 514 -2.16 11.74 11.68
N ALA A 515 -1.35 11.11 10.82
CA ALA A 515 -0.30 10.20 11.26
C ALA A 515 0.73 10.90 12.16
N ARG A 516 1.11 12.13 11.82
CA ARG A 516 2.05 12.93 12.60
C ARG A 516 1.49 13.30 13.98
N GLU A 517 0.21 13.63 14.07
CA GLU A 517 -0.46 13.90 15.34
C GLU A 517 -0.50 12.64 16.23
N GLU A 518 -0.78 11.48 15.65
CA GLU A 518 -0.78 10.21 16.36
C GLU A 518 0.62 9.83 16.88
N ILE A 519 1.65 10.01 16.05
CA ILE A 519 3.05 9.82 16.46
C ILE A 519 3.38 10.76 17.64
N ALA A 520 3.00 12.03 17.55
CA ALA A 520 3.24 13.01 18.61
C ALA A 520 2.55 12.62 19.94
N ARG A 521 1.39 11.96 19.87
CA ARG A 521 0.64 11.47 21.04
C ARG A 521 1.26 10.21 21.66
N VAL A 522 1.58 9.18 20.86
CA VAL A 522 1.93 7.84 21.36
C VAL A 522 3.42 7.66 21.61
N LYS A 523 4.29 8.24 20.77
CA LYS A 523 5.75 8.11 20.86
C LYS A 523 6.34 8.51 22.23
N PRO A 524 5.96 9.65 22.86
CA PRO A 524 6.50 10.01 24.16
C PRO A 524 6.08 9.03 25.27
N VAL A 525 4.89 8.44 25.18
CA VAL A 525 4.43 7.42 26.14
C VAL A 525 5.24 6.14 25.98
N LEU A 526 5.49 5.71 24.74
CA LEU A 526 6.33 4.54 24.46
C LEU A 526 7.76 4.73 24.99
N GLU A 527 8.36 5.91 24.83
CA GLU A 527 9.69 6.21 25.36
C GLU A 527 9.73 6.22 26.89
N LYS A 528 8.70 6.81 27.54
CA LYS A 528 8.54 6.75 29.00
C LYS A 528 8.44 5.31 29.50
N MET A 529 7.66 4.47 28.83
CA MET A 529 7.55 3.04 29.17
C MET A 529 8.88 2.32 28.99
N LYS A 530 9.57 2.50 27.86
CA LYS A 530 10.89 1.89 27.63
C LYS A 530 11.90 2.26 28.72
N LYS A 531 11.91 3.52 29.16
CA LYS A 531 12.75 3.98 30.28
C LYS A 531 12.31 3.38 31.62
N GLY A 532 11.01 3.22 31.84
CA GLY A 532 10.45 2.63 33.06
C GLY A 532 10.62 1.11 33.18
N LYS A 533 10.99 0.41 32.09
CA LYS A 533 11.15 -1.04 32.05
C LYS A 533 12.18 -1.55 33.04
N GLU A 534 13.38 -0.95 33.06
CA GLU A 534 14.48 -1.38 33.93
C GLU A 534 14.10 -1.26 35.40
N GLY A 535 13.51 -0.12 35.79
CA GLY A 535 13.04 0.09 37.18
C GLY A 535 11.93 -0.88 37.59
N LEU A 536 11.02 -1.24 36.67
CA LEU A 536 10.00 -2.26 36.93
C LEU A 536 10.62 -3.65 37.10
N GLU A 537 11.56 -4.03 36.23
CA GLU A 537 12.22 -5.34 36.30
C GLU A 537 13.05 -5.49 37.58
N GLU A 538 13.81 -4.46 37.95
CA GLU A 538 14.58 -4.39 39.20
C GLU A 538 13.65 -4.46 40.42
N GLY A 539 12.56 -3.68 40.43
CA GLY A 539 11.58 -3.69 41.52
C GLY A 539 10.89 -5.05 41.71
N LEU A 540 10.58 -5.75 40.60
CA LEU A 540 9.98 -7.09 40.64
C LEU A 540 10.95 -8.14 41.20
N VAL A 541 12.22 -8.10 40.78
CA VAL A 541 13.25 -9.02 41.30
C VAL A 541 13.54 -8.73 42.77
N GLY A 542 13.67 -7.45 43.14
CA GLY A 542 13.93 -7.03 44.51
C GLY A 542 12.84 -7.48 45.49
N GLU A 543 11.56 -7.38 45.12
CA GLU A 543 10.47 -7.85 45.99
C GLU A 543 10.40 -9.39 46.05
N GLU A 544 10.69 -10.10 44.94
CA GLU A 544 10.81 -11.57 44.94
C GLU A 544 11.90 -12.03 45.93
N GLU A 545 13.10 -11.45 45.86
CA GLU A 545 14.23 -11.82 46.72
C GLU A 545 13.93 -11.49 48.18
N THR A 546 13.43 -10.29 48.47
CA THR A 546 13.13 -9.84 49.83
C THR A 546 12.09 -10.74 50.51
N VAL A 547 10.98 -11.07 49.83
CA VAL A 547 9.92 -11.91 50.41
C VAL A 547 10.39 -13.35 50.59
N THR A 548 11.15 -13.89 49.63
CA THR A 548 11.66 -15.27 49.73
C THR A 548 12.69 -15.40 50.85
N GLU A 549 13.63 -14.46 50.99
CA GLU A 549 14.62 -14.46 52.06
C GLU A 549 13.97 -14.33 53.44
N GLN A 550 13.00 -13.42 53.59
CA GLN A 550 12.26 -13.28 54.86
C GLN A 550 11.48 -14.54 55.23
N ALA A 551 10.79 -15.17 54.27
CA ALA A 551 10.05 -16.41 54.51
C ALA A 551 10.99 -17.57 54.87
N MET A 552 12.12 -17.70 54.18
CA MET A 552 13.15 -18.71 54.47
C MET A 552 13.76 -18.50 55.85
N GLY A 553 14.17 -17.27 56.17
CA GLY A 553 14.76 -16.92 57.47
C GLY A 553 13.82 -17.17 58.65
N ARG A 554 12.55 -16.75 58.54
CA ARG A 554 11.53 -17.02 59.59
C ARG A 554 11.24 -18.50 59.74
N THR A 555 11.15 -19.24 58.64
CA THR A 555 10.93 -20.69 58.67
C THR A 555 12.10 -21.42 59.33
N LYS A 556 13.34 -21.10 58.94
CA LYS A 556 14.55 -21.73 59.49
C LYS A 556 14.62 -21.54 61.00
N LEU A 557 14.55 -20.29 61.45
CA LEU A 557 14.61 -19.95 62.87
C LEU A 557 13.39 -20.48 63.66
N GLY A 558 12.22 -20.56 63.03
CA GLY A 558 11.05 -21.22 63.62
C GLY A 558 11.27 -22.72 63.82
N MET A 559 11.87 -23.41 62.84
CA MET A 559 12.14 -24.84 62.89
C MET A 559 13.29 -25.19 63.84
N GLU A 560 14.36 -24.39 63.90
CA GLU A 560 15.43 -24.55 64.88
C GLU A 560 14.89 -24.47 66.32
N ARG A 561 14.06 -23.46 66.61
CA ARG A 561 13.40 -23.32 67.92
C ARG A 561 12.46 -24.49 68.23
N ALA A 562 11.73 -24.99 67.22
CA ALA A 562 10.86 -26.14 67.36
C ALA A 562 11.65 -27.41 67.69
N LEU A 563 12.76 -27.66 66.97
CA LEU A 563 13.66 -28.79 67.21
C LEU A 563 14.33 -28.71 68.58
N ASP A 564 14.76 -27.53 69.03
CA ASP A 564 15.35 -27.33 70.36
C ASP A 564 14.36 -27.63 71.49
N ARG A 565 13.08 -27.29 71.32
CA ARG A 565 12.02 -27.62 72.28
C ARG A 565 11.74 -29.13 72.32
N VAL A 566 11.64 -29.75 71.14
CA VAL A 566 11.50 -31.21 71.03
C VAL A 566 12.69 -31.91 71.67
N GLY A 567 13.92 -31.44 71.46
CA GLY A 567 15.13 -31.96 72.11
C GLY A 567 15.14 -31.86 73.64
N ARG A 568 14.34 -30.96 74.22
CA ARG A 568 14.13 -30.84 75.68
C ARG A 568 12.98 -31.70 76.20
N GLY A 569 12.31 -32.46 75.32
CA GLY A 569 11.13 -33.26 75.63
C GLY A 569 9.85 -32.44 75.79
N GLU A 570 9.84 -31.21 75.27
CA GLU A 570 8.68 -30.32 75.24
C GLU A 570 8.01 -30.35 73.86
N LEU A 571 6.75 -29.92 73.79
CA LEU A 571 6.06 -29.77 72.50
C LEU A 571 6.75 -28.69 71.65
N ALA A 572 6.91 -28.93 70.35
CA ALA A 572 7.54 -28.00 69.40
C ALA A 572 6.85 -26.63 69.37
N ALA A 573 5.51 -26.64 69.42
CA ALA A 573 4.65 -25.47 69.43
C ALA A 573 3.38 -25.75 70.26
N PRO A 574 2.73 -24.71 70.83
CA PRO A 574 1.49 -24.86 71.57
C PRO A 574 0.33 -25.15 70.60
N ALA A 575 0.09 -26.44 70.32
CA ALA A 575 -0.99 -26.88 69.46
C ALA A 575 -2.28 -27.13 70.27
N PRO A 576 -3.45 -26.66 69.82
CA PRO A 576 -4.72 -26.91 70.50
C PRO A 576 -5.07 -28.41 70.45
N GLY A 577 -5.36 -29.00 71.62
CA GLY A 577 -5.74 -30.41 71.73
C GLY A 577 -4.57 -31.41 71.76
N LEU A 578 -3.33 -30.94 71.73
CA LEU A 578 -2.13 -31.78 71.81
C LEU A 578 -1.47 -31.62 73.18
N ALA A 579 -1.41 -32.71 73.95
CA ALA A 579 -0.76 -32.76 75.25
C ALA A 579 0.08 -34.03 75.37
N LEU A 580 1.15 -33.99 76.16
CA LEU A 580 1.94 -35.18 76.46
C LEU A 580 1.06 -36.19 77.24
N PRO A 581 1.11 -37.50 76.88
CA PRO A 581 0.32 -38.52 77.55
C PRO A 581 0.75 -38.67 79.02
N SER A 582 -0.15 -39.18 79.87
CA SER A 582 0.16 -39.52 81.26
C SER A 582 0.91 -40.84 81.34
N TYR A 583 1.92 -40.95 82.20
CA TYR A 583 2.73 -42.17 82.35
C TYR A 583 1.90 -43.35 82.90
N PRO A 584 1.80 -44.49 82.18
CA PRO A 584 0.95 -45.63 82.55
C PRO A 584 1.60 -46.60 83.55
N GLY A 585 2.87 -46.39 83.92
CA GLY A 585 3.64 -47.30 84.79
C GLY A 585 4.61 -48.20 84.01
N LEU A 586 5.34 -49.04 84.75
CA LEU A 586 6.48 -49.85 84.24
C LEU A 586 6.13 -50.83 83.12
N LEU A 587 4.93 -51.42 83.12
CA LEU A 587 4.52 -52.43 82.14
C LEU A 587 4.12 -51.83 80.78
N GLY A 588 3.84 -50.51 80.72
CA GLY A 588 3.40 -49.79 79.53
C GLY A 588 4.42 -48.79 78.97
N VAL A 589 5.71 -48.92 79.34
CA VAL A 589 6.76 -47.97 78.98
C VAL A 589 6.97 -47.86 77.46
N TRP A 590 6.85 -48.99 76.74
CA TRP A 590 6.99 -49.03 75.28
C TRP A 590 5.86 -48.29 74.57
N ASP A 591 4.62 -48.51 75.00
CA ASP A 591 3.45 -47.81 74.44
C ASP A 591 3.50 -46.31 74.76
N TYR A 592 3.89 -45.95 75.98
CA TYR A 592 4.10 -44.56 76.39
C TYR A 592 5.17 -43.86 75.54
N ALA A 593 6.33 -44.49 75.32
CA ALA A 593 7.37 -43.94 74.47
C ALA A 593 6.89 -43.74 73.02
N GLY A 594 6.11 -44.69 72.48
CA GLY A 594 5.49 -44.57 71.17
C GLY A 594 4.46 -43.45 71.06
N GLU A 595 3.63 -43.26 72.07
CA GLU A 595 2.66 -42.16 72.13
C GLU A 595 3.34 -40.80 72.29
N VAL A 596 4.34 -40.68 73.17
CA VAL A 596 5.15 -39.46 73.33
C VAL A 596 5.84 -39.10 72.02
N LYS A 597 6.45 -40.08 71.34
CA LYS A 597 7.10 -39.88 70.03
C LYS A 597 6.11 -39.38 68.98
N ARG A 598 4.94 -40.01 68.88
CA ARG A 598 3.87 -39.59 67.97
C ARG A 598 3.39 -38.16 68.27
N VAL A 599 3.21 -37.82 69.54
CA VAL A 599 2.77 -36.48 69.98
C VAL A 599 3.84 -35.42 69.69
N LEU A 600 5.12 -35.70 69.93
CA LEU A 600 6.22 -34.78 69.63
C LEU A 600 6.34 -34.55 68.11
N LEU A 601 6.24 -35.60 67.29
CA LEU A 601 6.23 -35.48 65.82
C LEU A 601 5.00 -34.71 65.33
N ALA A 602 3.82 -34.94 65.90
CA ALA A 602 2.60 -34.19 65.57
C ALA A 602 2.72 -32.70 65.97
N SER A 603 3.42 -32.40 67.07
CA SER A 603 3.70 -31.02 67.47
C SER A 603 4.63 -30.31 66.49
N LEU A 604 5.59 -31.04 65.91
CA LEU A 604 6.48 -30.54 64.87
C LEU A 604 5.73 -30.31 63.55
N ASP A 605 4.83 -31.22 63.17
CA ASP A 605 3.91 -31.03 62.03
C ASP A 605 3.07 -29.75 62.19
N PHE A 606 2.58 -29.46 63.40
CA PHE A 606 1.86 -28.21 63.68
C PHE A 606 2.77 -26.96 63.57
N ALA A 607 4.00 -27.04 64.06
CA ALA A 607 4.98 -25.95 63.92
C ALA A 607 5.29 -25.65 62.44
N ILE A 608 5.38 -26.68 61.59
CA ILE A 608 5.50 -26.52 60.14
C ILE A 608 4.27 -25.79 59.58
N GLY A 609 3.06 -26.15 60.02
CA GLY A 609 1.82 -25.46 59.64
C GLY A 609 1.83 -23.96 59.97
N LEU A 610 2.33 -23.59 61.15
CA LEU A 610 2.50 -22.17 61.53
C LEU A 610 3.50 -21.44 60.64
N ALA A 611 4.62 -22.08 60.28
CA ALA A 611 5.60 -21.49 59.37
C ALA A 611 5.04 -21.34 57.95
N GLU A 612 4.22 -22.29 57.49
CA GLU A 612 3.48 -22.18 56.23
C GLU A 612 2.46 -21.03 56.28
N ASP A 613 1.75 -20.83 57.39
CA ASP A 613 0.82 -19.69 57.57
C ASP A 613 1.52 -18.34 57.56
N ASP A 614 2.69 -18.23 58.19
CA ASP A 614 3.49 -17.02 58.15
C ASP A 614 4.02 -16.74 56.74
N ALA A 615 4.43 -17.78 56.00
CA ALA A 615 4.81 -17.67 54.60
C ALA A 615 3.63 -17.27 53.70
N ARG A 616 2.42 -17.78 53.95
CA ARG A 616 1.18 -17.37 53.25
C ARG A 616 0.91 -15.88 53.40
N LYS A 617 1.04 -15.34 54.62
CA LYS A 617 0.84 -13.91 54.90
C LYS A 617 1.89 -13.04 54.20
N LEU A 618 3.17 -13.39 54.34
CA LEU A 618 4.26 -12.67 53.68
C LEU A 618 4.11 -12.68 52.14
N THR A 619 3.66 -13.80 51.58
CA THR A 619 3.44 -13.92 50.14
C THR A 619 2.25 -13.06 49.68
N ALA A 620 1.17 -12.99 50.47
CA ALA A 620 0.04 -12.11 50.16
C ALA A 620 0.46 -10.64 50.14
N ASP A 621 1.19 -10.19 51.16
CA ASP A 621 1.72 -8.83 51.23
C ASP A 621 2.69 -8.53 50.07
N GLY A 622 3.53 -9.50 49.70
CA GLY A 622 4.44 -9.42 48.55
C GLY A 622 3.71 -9.27 47.22
N VAL A 623 2.66 -10.07 46.98
CA VAL A 623 1.83 -9.98 45.77
C VAL A 623 1.11 -8.62 45.70
N ASP A 624 0.63 -8.08 46.83
CA ASP A 624 -0.01 -6.77 46.87
C ASP A 624 0.99 -5.63 46.54
N LYS A 625 2.25 -5.74 46.96
CA LYS A 625 3.29 -4.79 46.56
C LYS A 625 3.65 -4.91 45.08
N VAL A 626 3.71 -6.13 44.54
CA VAL A 626 3.88 -6.35 43.09
C VAL A 626 2.73 -5.71 42.30
N ALA A 627 1.50 -5.78 42.81
CA ALA A 627 0.36 -5.09 42.21
C ALA A 627 0.53 -3.55 42.22
N LYS A 628 1.01 -2.98 43.34
CA LYS A 628 1.29 -1.53 43.46
C LYS A 628 2.42 -1.06 42.53
N LEU A 629 3.44 -1.88 42.31
CA LEU A 629 4.48 -1.61 41.31
C LEU A 629 3.86 -1.54 39.91
N GLY A 630 2.89 -2.41 39.62
CA GLY A 630 2.11 -2.35 38.38
C GLY A 630 1.34 -1.03 38.22
N ASP A 631 0.66 -0.56 39.26
CA ASP A 631 -0.08 0.71 39.21
C ASP A 631 0.81 1.94 38.97
N THR A 632 2.08 1.86 39.36
CA THR A 632 3.04 2.96 39.22
C THR A 632 3.63 3.02 37.80
N HIS A 633 3.89 1.87 37.17
CA HIS A 633 4.61 1.79 35.90
C HIS A 633 3.72 1.53 34.68
N LEU A 634 2.48 1.03 34.85
CA LEU A 634 1.55 0.85 33.74
C LEU A 634 0.70 2.11 33.51
N PRO A 635 0.47 2.53 32.26
CA PRO A 635 -0.49 3.58 31.91
C PRO A 635 -1.93 3.22 32.31
N ALA A 636 -2.76 4.24 32.55
CA ALA A 636 -4.16 4.09 32.98
C ALA A 636 -5.07 3.38 31.95
N ASP A 637 -4.64 3.41 30.69
CA ASP A 637 -5.27 2.89 29.50
C ASP A 637 -5.03 1.38 29.27
N VAL A 638 -4.27 0.70 30.15
CA VAL A 638 -4.04 -0.75 30.09
C VAL A 638 -4.86 -1.49 31.15
N GLU A 639 -5.53 -2.58 30.76
CA GLU A 639 -6.35 -3.40 31.66
C GLU A 639 -5.53 -4.04 32.80
N ARG A 640 -6.00 -3.86 34.04
CA ARG A 640 -5.35 -4.37 35.26
C ARG A 640 -5.69 -5.84 35.53
N SER A 641 -4.88 -6.50 36.36
CA SER A 641 -5.13 -7.90 36.71
C SER A 641 -6.24 -8.00 37.73
N ASN A 642 -7.32 -8.71 37.40
CA ASN A 642 -8.39 -9.06 38.34
C ASN A 642 -8.07 -10.31 39.17
N ARG A 643 -6.88 -10.91 38.98
CA ARG A 643 -6.48 -12.13 39.70
C ARG A 643 -6.12 -11.76 41.14
N ARG A 644 -6.80 -12.40 42.09
CA ARG A 644 -6.49 -12.28 43.52
C ARG A 644 -5.75 -13.53 43.99
N PHE A 645 -4.69 -13.34 44.77
CA PHE A 645 -3.95 -14.44 45.36
C PHE A 645 -4.80 -15.14 46.42
N ASN A 646 -4.99 -16.45 46.29
CA ASN A 646 -5.65 -17.27 47.30
C ASN A 646 -4.59 -17.93 48.19
N ALA A 647 -4.30 -17.30 49.32
CA ALA A 647 -3.32 -17.78 50.29
C ALA A 647 -3.63 -19.19 50.83
N ALA A 648 -4.91 -19.54 50.98
CA ALA A 648 -5.32 -20.84 51.50
C ALA A 648 -5.01 -22.01 50.54
N ALA A 649 -4.88 -21.73 49.24
CA ALA A 649 -4.48 -22.74 48.25
C ALA A 649 -2.96 -22.99 48.23
N MET A 650 -2.16 -22.11 48.85
CA MET A 650 -0.71 -22.24 48.93
C MET A 650 -0.33 -23.39 49.89
N PHE A 651 0.61 -24.23 49.46
CA PHE A 651 1.04 -25.46 50.13
C PHE A 651 -0.01 -26.59 50.19
N THR A 652 -1.17 -26.43 49.55
CA THR A 652 -2.15 -27.52 49.43
C THR A 652 -1.76 -28.51 48.33
N PRO A 653 -1.96 -29.82 48.52
CA PRO A 653 -1.69 -30.79 47.47
C PRO A 653 -2.69 -30.59 46.33
N ARG A 654 -2.18 -30.35 45.13
CA ARG A 654 -3.02 -30.39 43.92
C ARG A 654 -3.39 -31.86 43.72
N SER A 655 -4.66 -32.22 43.92
CA SER A 655 -5.18 -33.53 43.50
C SER A 655 -5.04 -33.61 41.99
N THR A 656 -3.95 -34.20 41.51
CA THR A 656 -3.77 -34.46 40.10
C THR A 656 -4.62 -35.67 39.75
N THR A 657 -5.78 -35.41 39.16
CA THR A 657 -6.67 -36.40 38.53
C THR A 657 -6.02 -37.02 37.27
N SER A 658 -4.76 -37.46 37.33
CA SER A 658 -4.10 -38.20 36.26
C SER A 658 -3.64 -39.55 36.78
N LYS A 659 -4.41 -40.58 36.42
CA LYS A 659 -4.24 -41.98 36.82
C LYS A 659 -2.97 -42.66 36.30
N ASN A 660 -2.01 -41.96 35.66
CA ASN A 660 -0.89 -42.61 34.98
C ASN A 660 0.44 -41.84 35.05
N VAL A 661 1.00 -41.62 36.25
CA VAL A 661 2.46 -41.41 36.39
C VAL A 661 2.99 -42.34 37.46
N ARG A 662 3.49 -43.49 37.01
CA ARG A 662 4.15 -44.50 37.82
C ARG A 662 5.62 -44.08 37.97
N ARG A 663 6.09 -44.02 39.22
CA ARG A 663 7.50 -44.11 39.65
C ARG A 663 8.50 -43.09 39.07
N GLN A 664 8.66 -41.98 39.78
CA GLN A 664 9.97 -41.43 40.19
C GLN A 664 9.75 -40.08 40.87
N SER A 665 9.64 -40.08 42.20
CA SER A 665 9.95 -38.95 43.09
C SER A 665 9.52 -39.38 44.50
N GLY A 666 10.45 -40.00 45.23
CA GLY A 666 10.33 -40.05 46.68
C GLY A 666 10.58 -38.65 47.24
N VAL A 667 9.79 -38.27 48.24
CA VAL A 667 10.00 -37.09 49.10
C VAL A 667 9.68 -35.71 48.49
N ALA A 668 8.48 -35.56 47.90
CA ALA A 668 7.88 -34.25 47.64
C ALA A 668 6.41 -34.17 48.10
N SER A 669 6.10 -34.73 49.27
CA SER A 669 4.76 -34.66 49.89
C SER A 669 4.75 -33.58 50.99
N LEU A 670 4.16 -32.42 50.67
CA LEU A 670 3.86 -31.37 51.64
C LEU A 670 2.74 -31.79 52.60
N GLY A 671 2.84 -31.39 53.88
CA GLY A 671 2.11 -32.00 55.00
C GLY A 671 2.77 -33.31 55.43
N LEU A 672 4.06 -33.25 55.76
CA LEU A 672 4.97 -34.41 55.89
C LEU A 672 4.47 -35.53 56.78
N GLY A 673 3.49 -35.25 57.66
CA GLY A 673 2.83 -36.24 58.50
C GLY A 673 3.91 -37.05 59.19
N LEU A 674 4.86 -36.36 59.82
CA LEU A 674 6.01 -36.99 60.46
C LEU A 674 5.51 -38.03 61.48
N ALA A 675 4.37 -37.75 62.13
CA ALA A 675 3.64 -38.68 62.99
C ALA A 675 3.00 -39.89 62.28
N ASN A 676 2.91 -39.88 60.95
CA ASN A 676 2.40 -40.97 60.10
C ASN A 676 3.52 -41.71 59.36
N GLN A 677 4.77 -41.25 59.43
CA GLN A 677 5.92 -41.91 58.82
C GLN A 677 6.37 -43.08 59.71
N ALA A 678 6.12 -44.32 59.28
CA ALA A 678 6.39 -45.53 60.06
C ALA A 678 7.83 -45.57 60.65
N HIS A 679 8.84 -45.20 59.86
CA HIS A 679 10.24 -45.20 60.29
C HIS A 679 10.59 -44.18 61.39
N LEU A 680 9.86 -43.05 61.47
CA LEU A 680 10.06 -42.05 62.53
C LEU A 680 9.24 -42.38 63.78
N VAL A 681 8.17 -43.15 63.64
CA VAL A 681 7.24 -43.50 64.72
C VAL A 681 7.67 -44.75 65.48
N GLU A 682 8.42 -45.66 64.84
CA GLU A 682 8.97 -46.87 65.49
C GLU A 682 9.83 -46.51 66.72
N VAL A 683 9.54 -47.17 67.85
CA VAL A 683 10.25 -46.94 69.13
C VAL A 683 11.54 -47.72 69.13
N ASN A 684 12.67 -47.05 69.33
CA ASN A 684 13.98 -47.69 69.46
C ASN A 684 14.33 -47.93 70.93
N VAL A 685 15.24 -48.88 71.19
CA VAL A 685 15.73 -49.13 72.55
C VAL A 685 16.40 -47.89 73.15
N SER A 686 17.02 -47.05 72.31
CA SER A 686 17.62 -45.76 72.68
C SER A 686 16.60 -44.69 73.09
N ASP A 687 15.33 -44.81 72.66
CA ASP A 687 14.25 -43.89 73.05
C ASP A 687 13.86 -44.06 74.53
N ILE A 688 14.02 -45.27 75.08
CA ILE A 688 13.70 -45.61 76.47
C ILE A 688 14.97 -45.58 77.33
N PHE A 689 16.08 -46.12 76.81
CA PHE A 689 17.36 -46.23 77.50
C PHE A 689 18.48 -45.56 76.69
N ASP A 690 18.65 -44.25 76.88
CA ASP A 690 19.75 -43.50 76.28
C ASP A 690 21.07 -43.71 77.05
N LEU A 691 21.63 -44.91 76.92
CA LEU A 691 22.90 -45.30 77.53
C LEU A 691 24.03 -44.37 77.11
N GLN A 692 23.98 -43.83 75.89
CA GLN A 692 25.03 -43.01 75.30
C GLN A 692 25.12 -41.62 75.97
N HIS A 693 23.97 -40.99 76.24
CA HIS A 693 23.90 -39.73 76.99
C HIS A 693 24.28 -39.90 78.46
N HIS A 694 23.84 -40.99 79.10
CA HIS A 694 24.22 -41.28 80.49
C HIS A 694 25.72 -41.60 80.64
N ILE A 695 26.34 -42.28 79.66
CA ILE A 695 27.80 -42.51 79.62
C ILE A 695 28.55 -41.19 79.36
N PHE A 696 28.04 -40.31 78.48
CA PHE A 696 28.64 -39.01 78.21
C PHE A 696 28.62 -38.09 79.45
N ILE A 697 27.49 -38.00 80.15
CA ILE A 697 27.38 -37.24 81.42
C ILE A 697 28.24 -37.88 82.51
N ALA A 698 28.23 -39.21 82.63
CA ALA A 698 29.07 -39.91 83.60
C ALA A 698 30.56 -39.64 83.34
N ARG A 699 31.01 -39.64 82.08
CA ARG A 699 32.40 -39.32 81.70
C ARG A 699 32.76 -37.85 81.90
N SER A 700 31.85 -36.91 81.64
CA SER A 700 32.10 -35.48 81.85
C SER A 700 32.07 -35.05 83.33
N SER A 701 31.46 -35.86 84.20
CA SER A 701 31.42 -35.65 85.65
C SER A 701 32.64 -36.20 86.42
N ILE A 702 33.58 -36.88 85.74
CA ILE A 702 34.83 -37.38 86.34
C ILE A 702 35.88 -36.26 86.28
N PRO A 703 36.44 -35.80 87.42
CA PRO A 703 37.47 -34.78 87.44
C PRO A 703 38.80 -35.37 86.93
N SER A 704 39.22 -35.00 85.72
CA SER A 704 40.56 -35.28 85.21
C SER A 704 41.55 -34.22 85.68
N THR A 705 42.45 -34.61 86.57
CA THR A 705 43.65 -33.83 86.92
C THR A 705 44.71 -33.96 85.81
N SER A 706 45.37 -32.84 85.48
CA SER A 706 46.57 -32.62 84.63
C SER A 706 46.38 -32.19 83.16
N SER A 707 46.44 -30.86 82.98
CA SER A 707 47.18 -30.02 81.99
C SER A 707 47.07 -30.17 80.45
N SER A 708 46.71 -29.01 79.88
CA SER A 708 47.20 -28.31 78.66
C SER A 708 46.66 -28.65 77.25
N SER A 709 45.80 -27.72 76.81
CA SER A 709 45.69 -27.08 75.48
C SER A 709 45.28 -27.85 74.21
N THR A 710 44.25 -27.25 73.59
CA THR A 710 43.98 -27.12 72.14
C THR A 710 43.47 -28.34 71.38
N SER A 711 42.14 -28.49 71.42
CA SER A 711 41.24 -28.71 70.27
C SER A 711 41.79 -29.51 69.09
N LYS A 712 41.58 -30.83 69.14
CA LYS A 712 41.40 -31.67 67.95
C LYS A 712 40.30 -32.72 68.17
N ASP A 713 39.41 -32.75 67.18
CA ASP A 713 38.70 -33.90 66.62
C ASP A 713 37.91 -34.81 67.55
N LEU A 714 36.59 -34.55 67.58
CA LEU A 714 35.57 -35.53 67.91
C LEU A 714 35.41 -36.48 66.72
N ILE A 715 36.13 -37.60 66.75
CA ILE A 715 35.91 -38.74 65.85
C ILE A 715 34.62 -39.45 66.29
N PRO A 716 33.64 -39.66 65.40
CA PRO A 716 32.45 -40.45 65.70
C PRO A 716 32.82 -41.94 65.78
N LEU A 717 32.33 -42.59 66.83
CA LEU A 717 32.55 -44.00 67.11
C LEU A 717 31.76 -44.87 66.10
N SER A 718 32.39 -45.19 64.97
CA SER A 718 31.96 -46.30 64.11
C SER A 718 33.18 -47.10 63.67
N THR A 719 33.25 -48.36 64.15
CA THR A 719 34.04 -49.47 63.61
C THR A 719 35.52 -49.22 63.34
N GLU A 720 36.39 -49.53 64.32
CA GLU A 720 37.55 -50.43 64.19
C GLU A 720 38.08 -50.77 65.60
N LEU A 721 38.23 -52.07 65.90
CA LEU A 721 38.77 -52.63 67.13
C LEU A 721 40.25 -53.01 66.90
N THR A 722 41.20 -52.16 67.31
CA THR A 722 42.57 -52.59 67.67
C THR A 722 43.25 -51.56 68.59
N GLY A 723 43.86 -52.01 69.70
CA GLY A 723 44.96 -51.31 70.39
C GLY A 723 44.63 -50.42 71.60
N PHE A 724 44.89 -50.97 72.80
CA PHE A 724 45.28 -50.37 74.10
C PHE A 724 45.00 -48.88 74.45
N GLY A 725 44.36 -48.66 75.61
CA GLY A 725 44.49 -47.41 76.38
C GLY A 725 43.35 -47.09 77.36
N ALA A 726 43.54 -47.44 78.64
CA ALA A 726 42.92 -47.00 79.90
C ALA A 726 41.58 -46.19 79.96
N ALA A 727 40.75 -46.61 80.92
CA ALA A 727 39.72 -45.86 81.67
C ALA A 727 38.27 -45.80 81.13
N SER A 728 37.41 -46.73 81.56
CA SER A 728 36.14 -46.44 82.27
C SER A 728 35.34 -47.73 82.53
N LEU A 729 35.17 -48.07 83.81
CA LEU A 729 34.35 -49.17 84.30
C LEU A 729 32.89 -48.70 84.41
N ALA A 730 31.95 -49.32 83.68
CA ALA A 730 30.56 -49.52 84.12
C ALA A 730 29.76 -50.44 83.16
N ILE A 731 28.95 -51.31 83.76
CA ILE A 731 27.74 -52.01 83.25
C ILE A 731 27.95 -53.42 82.66
N GLY A 732 27.60 -54.42 83.48
CA GLY A 732 27.31 -55.79 83.07
C GLY A 732 26.25 -56.40 83.98
N ALA A 733 24.97 -56.12 83.71
CA ALA A 733 23.83 -56.81 84.33
C ALA A 733 22.50 -56.50 83.61
N PHE A 734 22.27 -56.94 82.37
CA PHE A 734 20.90 -57.00 81.79
C PHE A 734 20.69 -57.94 80.57
N SER A 735 21.61 -58.86 80.24
CA SER A 735 21.46 -59.71 79.04
C SER A 735 20.68 -61.03 79.25
N MET A 736 19.72 -61.08 80.17
CA MET A 736 18.85 -62.25 80.39
C MET A 736 17.37 -61.84 80.34
N ILE A 737 16.87 -61.42 79.17
CA ILE A 737 15.49 -61.55 78.67
C ILE A 737 15.46 -60.81 77.33
N SER A 738 15.59 -61.56 76.23
CA SER A 738 15.19 -61.25 74.84
C SER A 738 16.18 -61.94 73.90
N GLY A 739 15.76 -63.04 73.31
CA GLY A 739 16.58 -63.82 72.39
C GLY A 739 16.66 -63.18 71.02
N GLN A 740 17.80 -62.57 70.68
CA GLN A 740 18.43 -62.70 69.37
C GLN A 740 19.95 -62.59 69.53
N THR A 741 20.64 -63.51 68.89
CA THR A 741 22.07 -63.79 68.98
C THR A 741 22.88 -62.70 68.29
N VAL A 742 23.82 -62.08 69.02
CA VAL A 742 25.21 -61.72 68.63
C VAL A 742 25.73 -60.74 69.70
N GLY A 743 26.75 -61.16 70.47
CA GLY A 743 27.41 -60.26 71.43
C GLY A 743 27.83 -60.86 72.77
N LEU A 744 28.07 -62.18 72.87
CA LEU A 744 28.47 -62.84 74.13
C LEU A 744 29.98 -62.82 74.44
N ARG A 745 30.82 -62.14 73.64
CA ARG A 745 32.28 -62.13 73.82
C ARG A 745 32.89 -60.88 74.46
N THR A 746 32.17 -59.76 74.51
CA THR A 746 32.70 -58.49 75.08
C THR A 746 32.44 -58.33 76.59
N VAL A 747 31.54 -59.13 77.17
CA VAL A 747 31.22 -59.08 78.62
C VAL A 747 32.25 -59.85 79.46
N ILE A 748 33.01 -60.76 78.86
CA ILE A 748 33.97 -61.62 79.59
C ILE A 748 35.36 -60.97 79.73
N GLU A 749 35.77 -60.10 78.80
CA GLU A 749 37.09 -59.44 78.87
C GLU A 749 37.13 -58.23 79.82
N GLY A 750 36.00 -57.55 80.03
CA GLY A 750 35.88 -56.46 81.02
C GLY A 750 35.97 -56.92 82.48
N LEU A 751 35.90 -58.22 82.75
CA LEU A 751 36.00 -58.80 84.09
C LEU A 751 37.45 -59.13 84.51
N ILE A 752 38.41 -59.10 83.57
CA ILE A 752 39.81 -59.52 83.82
C ILE A 752 40.68 -58.37 84.36
N HIS A 753 40.27 -57.11 84.24
CA HIS A 753 41.01 -55.96 84.81
C HIS A 753 40.55 -55.50 86.19
N PHE A 754 39.69 -56.28 86.86
CA PHE A 754 39.30 -56.03 88.26
C PHE A 754 40.29 -56.62 89.29
N SER A 755 41.30 -57.39 88.85
CA SER A 755 42.22 -58.09 89.76
C SER A 755 43.11 -57.16 90.59
N ASP A 756 43.42 -55.96 90.10
CA ASP A 756 44.43 -55.10 90.74
C ASP A 756 43.86 -54.20 91.85
N PHE A 757 42.52 -54.06 91.93
CA PHE A 757 41.82 -53.37 93.01
C PHE A 757 41.41 -54.30 94.16
N VAL A 758 41.64 -55.62 94.03
CA VAL A 758 41.24 -56.69 94.96
C VAL A 758 42.46 -57.23 95.73
N SER A 759 43.38 -56.37 96.16
CA SER A 759 44.51 -56.77 97.04
C SER A 759 44.32 -56.43 98.52
N ASN A 760 43.31 -55.62 98.88
CA ASN A 760 43.02 -55.26 100.27
C ASN A 760 41.90 -56.15 100.87
N PRO A 761 42.14 -56.90 101.96
CA PRO A 761 41.15 -57.81 102.54
C PRO A 761 39.89 -57.11 103.10
N SER A 762 39.98 -55.81 103.44
CA SER A 762 38.85 -55.04 103.97
C SER A 762 37.86 -54.58 102.89
N THR A 763 38.32 -54.36 101.65
CA THR A 763 37.45 -53.96 100.54
C THR A 763 36.66 -55.14 99.96
N ARG A 764 37.18 -56.38 100.00
CA ARG A 764 36.49 -57.58 99.49
C ARG A 764 35.17 -57.92 100.22
N GLN A 765 35.03 -57.53 101.49
CA GLN A 765 33.80 -57.76 102.26
C GLN A 765 32.70 -56.74 101.95
N TRP A 766 33.08 -55.50 101.59
CA TRP A 766 32.13 -54.41 101.35
C TRP A 766 31.88 -54.12 99.87
N ILE A 767 32.78 -54.47 98.94
CA ILE A 767 32.60 -54.24 97.50
C ILE A 767 31.32 -54.88 96.96
N GLY A 768 31.04 -56.15 97.29
CA GLY A 768 29.82 -56.84 96.83
C GLY A 768 28.53 -56.14 97.29
N PRO A 769 28.35 -55.90 98.61
CA PRO A 769 27.20 -55.17 99.13
C PRO A 769 27.10 -53.73 98.62
N VAL A 770 28.20 -52.98 98.54
CA VAL A 770 28.21 -51.58 98.08
C VAL A 770 27.87 -51.50 96.59
N VAL A 771 28.46 -52.34 95.74
CA VAL A 771 28.11 -52.42 94.30
C VAL A 771 26.65 -52.89 94.13
N GLY A 772 26.17 -53.79 94.99
CA GLY A 772 24.77 -54.20 95.03
C GLY A 772 23.81 -53.06 95.38
N VAL A 773 24.09 -52.29 96.44
CA VAL A 773 23.28 -51.15 96.87
C VAL A 773 23.33 -50.00 95.87
N VAL A 774 24.52 -49.68 95.33
CA VAL A 774 24.67 -48.65 94.29
C VAL A 774 23.99 -49.10 93.00
N GLY A 775 24.08 -50.38 92.63
CA GLY A 775 23.40 -50.96 91.46
C GLY A 775 21.89 -50.93 91.60
N VAL A 776 21.34 -51.40 92.72
CA VAL A 776 19.89 -51.35 93.00
C VAL A 776 19.39 -49.91 93.12
N GLY A 777 20.16 -49.03 93.76
CA GLY A 777 19.87 -47.59 93.86
C GLY A 777 19.87 -46.89 92.50
N ALA A 778 20.82 -47.22 91.62
CA ALA A 778 20.86 -46.71 90.25
C ALA A 778 19.68 -47.23 89.41
N ILE A 779 19.32 -48.51 89.55
CA ILE A 779 18.13 -49.08 88.88
C ILE A 779 16.85 -48.43 89.38
N ALA A 780 16.70 -48.24 90.70
CA ALA A 780 15.55 -47.55 91.29
C ALA A 780 15.48 -46.07 90.85
N TYR A 781 16.63 -45.40 90.73
CA TYR A 781 16.71 -44.03 90.22
C TYR A 781 16.30 -43.94 88.75
N VAL A 782 16.79 -44.85 87.90
CA VAL A 782 16.39 -44.91 86.48
C VAL A 782 14.89 -45.14 86.37
N ILE A 783 14.33 -46.11 87.11
CA ILE A 783 12.89 -46.41 87.14
C ILE A 783 12.06 -45.20 87.60
N TYR A 784 12.54 -44.47 88.62
CA TYR A 784 11.89 -43.26 89.13
C TYR A 784 11.96 -42.09 88.15
N ASP A 785 13.03 -41.99 87.36
CA ASP A 785 13.25 -40.90 86.40
C ASP A 785 12.63 -41.18 85.02
N LEU A 786 12.26 -42.43 84.69
CA LEU A 786 11.56 -42.82 83.45
C LEU A 786 10.46 -41.85 82.99
N PRO A 787 9.48 -41.43 83.81
CA PRO A 787 8.42 -40.53 83.37
C PRO A 787 8.93 -39.17 82.86
N ARG A 788 10.10 -38.70 83.34
CA ARG A 788 10.71 -37.42 82.95
C ARG A 788 11.82 -37.56 81.91
N SER A 789 12.50 -38.71 81.86
CA SER A 789 13.62 -38.96 80.96
C SER A 789 13.14 -39.42 79.57
N ILE A 790 12.06 -40.19 79.47
CA ILE A 790 11.55 -40.70 78.19
C ILE A 790 11.21 -39.57 77.20
N PRO A 791 10.44 -38.52 77.55
CA PRO A 791 10.17 -37.42 76.61
C PRO A 791 11.45 -36.72 76.11
N ARG A 792 12.46 -36.58 76.97
CA ARG A 792 13.75 -35.97 76.64
C ARG A 792 14.59 -36.85 75.73
N ASN A 793 14.64 -38.16 76.00
CA ASN A 793 15.41 -39.11 75.21
C ASN A 793 14.80 -39.30 73.82
N VAL A 794 13.47 -39.50 73.76
CA VAL A 794 12.70 -39.52 72.50
C VAL A 794 12.91 -38.22 71.73
N GLY A 795 12.83 -37.08 72.42
CA GLY A 795 13.04 -35.75 71.84
C GLY A 795 14.42 -35.55 71.23
N ARG A 796 15.48 -35.94 71.94
CA ARG A 796 16.87 -35.89 71.44
C ARG A 796 17.10 -36.83 70.28
N HIS A 797 16.51 -38.02 70.31
CA HIS A 797 16.62 -38.97 69.21
C HIS A 797 15.89 -38.47 67.95
N ILE A 798 14.70 -37.86 68.10
CA ILE A 798 14.03 -37.15 66.99
C ILE A 798 14.93 -36.02 66.47
N GLN A 799 15.50 -35.21 67.36
CA GLN A 799 16.38 -34.10 66.99
C GLN A 799 17.63 -34.58 66.24
N SER A 800 18.31 -35.63 66.72
CA SER A 800 19.50 -36.18 66.04
C SER A 800 19.15 -36.81 64.69
N ASN A 801 18.02 -37.53 64.59
CA ASN A 801 17.60 -38.15 63.35
C ASN A 801 17.21 -37.10 62.30
N LEU A 802 16.52 -36.03 62.69
CA LEU A 802 16.15 -34.94 61.78
C LEU A 802 17.32 -33.99 61.45
N LEU A 803 18.36 -33.93 62.29
CA LEU A 803 19.60 -33.22 61.94
C LEU A 803 20.45 -34.00 60.92
N ILE A 804 20.39 -35.34 60.94
CA ILE A 804 21.23 -36.22 60.12
C ILE A 804 20.53 -36.71 58.83
N SER A 805 19.22 -36.99 58.85
CA SER A 805 18.57 -37.86 57.84
C SER A 805 17.67 -37.18 56.81
N SER A 806 17.57 -35.85 56.75
CA SER A 806 16.64 -35.19 55.82
C SER A 806 17.15 -34.97 54.38
N GLY A 807 18.28 -35.57 54.00
CA GLY A 807 18.80 -35.55 52.61
C GLY A 807 18.44 -36.82 51.82
N SER A 808 18.02 -36.66 50.56
CA SER A 808 17.83 -37.76 49.62
C SER A 808 19.12 -38.58 49.42
N GLN A 809 19.00 -39.92 49.37
CA GLN A 809 20.09 -40.89 49.12
C GLN A 809 20.86 -40.74 47.78
N ALA A 810 20.75 -39.61 47.09
CA ALA A 810 21.38 -39.38 45.79
C ALA A 810 22.52 -38.33 45.80
N ASP A 811 22.64 -37.49 46.83
CA ASP A 811 23.74 -36.53 46.99
C ASP A 811 24.31 -36.64 48.42
N ASP A 812 25.62 -36.86 48.55
CA ASP A 812 26.37 -37.09 49.81
C ASP A 812 26.35 -35.93 50.85
N ALA A 813 25.45 -34.95 50.71
CA ALA A 813 25.30 -33.82 51.63
C ALA A 813 23.99 -33.94 52.44
N SER A 814 24.09 -34.35 53.69
CA SER A 814 22.97 -34.32 54.64
C SER A 814 22.57 -32.88 54.95
N VAL A 815 21.47 -32.39 54.36
CA VAL A 815 20.94 -31.06 54.65
C VAL A 815 20.11 -31.11 55.95
N PRO A 816 20.38 -30.22 56.94
CA PRO A 816 19.62 -30.15 58.18
C PRO A 816 18.12 -29.93 57.93
N PHE A 817 17.25 -30.52 58.76
CA PHE A 817 15.79 -30.42 58.60
C PHE A 817 15.28 -28.97 58.49
N ALA A 818 15.79 -28.04 59.30
CA ALA A 818 15.40 -26.63 59.24
C ALA A 818 15.76 -25.97 57.90
N ASP A 819 16.91 -26.32 57.32
CA ASP A 819 17.36 -25.84 56.02
C ASP A 819 16.53 -26.48 54.89
N ALA A 820 16.19 -27.76 55.01
CA ALA A 820 15.31 -28.45 54.05
C ALA A 820 13.89 -27.86 54.04
N GLN A 821 13.31 -27.57 55.22
CA GLN A 821 11.97 -26.97 55.31
C GLN A 821 11.95 -25.51 54.84
N SER A 822 12.95 -24.71 55.21
CA SER A 822 13.06 -23.33 54.72
C SER A 822 13.25 -23.28 53.21
N ALA A 823 14.07 -24.16 52.62
CA ALA A 823 14.21 -24.27 51.17
C ALA A 823 12.90 -24.68 50.48
N ARG A 824 12.12 -25.59 51.08
CA ARG A 824 10.80 -26.00 50.57
C ARG A 824 9.81 -24.83 50.57
N VAL A 825 9.71 -24.10 51.68
CA VAL A 825 8.87 -22.91 51.79
C VAL A 825 9.32 -21.84 50.80
N GLY A 826 10.62 -21.58 50.73
CA GLY A 826 11.21 -20.63 49.78
C GLY A 826 10.89 -20.95 48.32
N LYS A 827 10.92 -22.24 47.92
CA LYS A 827 10.56 -22.67 46.56
C LYS A 827 9.10 -22.35 46.20
N GLU A 828 8.16 -22.61 47.10
CA GLU A 828 6.74 -22.30 46.87
C GLU A 828 6.44 -20.80 46.90
N VAL A 829 7.02 -20.05 47.85
CA VAL A 829 6.92 -18.58 47.90
C VAL A 829 7.44 -17.97 46.59
N ARG A 830 8.63 -18.39 46.17
CA ARG A 830 9.26 -17.93 44.92
C ARG A 830 8.41 -18.24 43.70
N LYS A 831 7.81 -19.42 43.64
CA LYS A 831 6.92 -19.81 42.54
C LYS A 831 5.71 -18.89 42.42
N VAL A 832 5.08 -18.52 43.55
CA VAL A 832 3.94 -17.58 43.55
C VAL A 832 4.39 -16.18 43.14
N MET A 833 5.47 -15.66 43.74
CA MET A 833 6.01 -14.33 43.42
C MET A 833 6.41 -14.21 41.95
N ARG A 834 7.06 -15.23 41.40
CA ARG A 834 7.41 -15.30 39.97
C ARG A 834 6.19 -15.31 39.07
N LEU A 835 5.11 -15.97 39.47
CA LEU A 835 3.88 -16.01 38.68
C LEU A 835 3.20 -14.64 38.65
N ALA A 836 3.18 -13.93 39.79
CA ALA A 836 2.66 -12.55 39.86
C ALA A 836 3.53 -11.58 39.06
N ALA A 837 4.86 -11.65 39.21
CA ALA A 837 5.81 -10.85 38.44
C ALA A 837 5.72 -11.14 36.93
N TRP A 838 5.51 -12.40 36.55
CA TRP A 838 5.37 -12.82 35.15
C TRP A 838 4.10 -12.24 34.51
N ASP A 839 2.94 -12.27 35.19
CA ASP A 839 1.70 -11.65 34.68
C ASP A 839 1.90 -10.15 34.43
N LEU A 840 2.60 -9.45 35.35
CA LEU A 840 2.89 -8.03 35.18
C LEU A 840 3.86 -7.75 34.02
N ARG A 841 4.93 -8.54 33.91
CA ARG A 841 5.90 -8.44 32.80
C ARG A 841 5.24 -8.66 31.45
N GLU A 842 4.38 -9.66 31.34
CA GLU A 842 3.71 -9.97 30.08
C GLU A 842 2.76 -8.85 29.64
N ARG A 843 1.99 -8.28 30.57
CA ARG A 843 1.12 -7.13 30.29
C ARG A 843 1.89 -5.89 29.90
N PHE A 844 2.98 -5.61 30.62
CA PHE A 844 3.85 -4.48 30.30
C PHE A 844 4.47 -4.65 28.91
N ARG A 845 4.95 -5.86 28.59
CA ARG A 845 5.47 -6.21 27.26
C ARG A 845 4.40 -6.01 26.18
N ALA A 846 3.21 -6.58 26.35
CA ALA A 846 2.11 -6.43 25.41
C ALA A 846 1.72 -4.96 25.20
N ALA A 847 1.71 -4.15 26.27
CA ALA A 847 1.40 -2.73 26.21
C ALA A 847 2.49 -1.88 25.51
N VAL A 848 3.76 -2.27 25.62
CA VAL A 848 4.89 -1.67 24.89
C VAL A 848 4.84 -2.08 23.42
N ASP A 849 4.61 -3.36 23.14
CA ASP A 849 4.57 -3.92 21.78
C ASP A 849 3.40 -3.31 21.00
N ALA A 850 2.19 -3.24 21.58
CA ALA A 850 1.03 -2.62 20.94
C ALA A 850 1.25 -1.13 20.60
N ARG A 851 1.83 -0.34 21.52
CA ARG A 851 2.17 1.08 21.23
C ARG A 851 3.31 1.19 20.23
N GLY A 852 4.25 0.25 20.24
CA GLY A 852 5.33 0.15 19.27
C GLY A 852 4.80 -0.13 17.86
N GLU A 853 3.80 -1.00 17.74
CA GLU A 853 3.10 -1.27 16.48
C GLU A 853 2.37 -0.03 15.97
N VAL A 854 1.57 0.63 16.82
CA VAL A 854 0.88 1.88 16.44
C VAL A 854 1.88 2.93 15.94
N VAL A 855 2.96 3.20 16.66
CA VAL A 855 3.98 4.17 16.22
C VAL A 855 4.62 3.75 14.89
N LYS A 856 4.92 2.46 14.71
CA LYS A 856 5.52 1.94 13.47
C LYS A 856 4.55 2.07 12.28
N GLU A 857 3.27 1.80 12.49
CA GLU A 857 2.21 1.94 11.48
C GLU A 857 2.00 3.40 11.11
N SER A 858 1.84 4.30 12.08
CA SER A 858 1.69 5.74 11.83
C SER A 858 2.95 6.32 11.15
N GLU A 859 4.16 5.92 11.55
CA GLU A 859 5.40 6.35 10.86
C GLU A 859 5.50 5.81 9.42
N ALA A 860 5.02 4.59 9.17
CA ALA A 860 4.96 4.03 7.82
C ALA A 860 3.94 4.77 6.96
N MET A 861 2.77 5.11 7.54
CA MET A 861 1.73 5.91 6.88
C MET A 861 2.24 7.31 6.53
N GLU A 862 2.88 8.00 7.47
CA GLU A 862 3.52 9.32 7.23
C GLU A 862 4.53 9.24 6.09
N ARG A 863 5.40 8.22 6.08
CA ARG A 863 6.40 8.03 5.00
C ARG A 863 5.74 7.77 3.65
N ARG A 864 4.69 6.96 3.59
CA ARG A 864 3.95 6.71 2.33
C ARG A 864 3.27 7.99 1.84
N ALA A 865 2.64 8.76 2.74
CA ALA A 865 1.96 10.00 2.41
C ALA A 865 2.94 11.07 1.88
N ILE A 866 4.13 11.19 2.48
CA ILE A 866 5.20 12.09 1.98
C ILE A 866 5.68 11.68 0.59
N LYS A 867 5.85 10.38 0.33
CA LYS A 867 6.22 9.89 -1.00
C LYS A 867 5.13 10.19 -2.02
N ALA A 868 3.87 9.99 -1.66
CA ALA A 868 2.72 10.28 -2.51
C ALA A 868 2.64 11.78 -2.85
N LEU A 869 2.80 12.67 -1.88
CA LEU A 869 2.84 14.13 -2.12
C LEU A 869 3.92 14.52 -3.14
N LYS A 870 5.15 14.02 -2.95
CA LYS A 870 6.24 14.28 -3.90
C LYS A 870 5.96 13.75 -5.30
N TRP A 871 5.31 12.60 -5.38
CA TRP A 871 4.93 12.00 -6.66
C TRP A 871 3.84 12.84 -7.35
N PHE A 872 2.81 13.29 -6.64
CA PHE A 872 1.79 14.17 -7.22
C PHE A 872 2.35 15.53 -7.65
N GLU A 873 3.30 16.11 -6.90
CA GLU A 873 4.02 17.32 -7.33
C GLU A 873 4.83 17.12 -8.63
N GLU A 874 5.39 15.93 -8.82
CA GLU A 874 6.10 15.56 -10.05
C GLU A 874 5.14 15.33 -11.22
N VAL A 875 3.97 14.72 -10.96
CA VAL A 875 2.91 14.57 -11.96
C VAL A 875 2.44 15.93 -12.47
N ASP A 876 2.19 16.90 -11.57
CA ASP A 876 1.78 18.25 -11.96
C ASP A 876 2.81 18.90 -12.90
N LYS A 877 4.11 18.80 -12.58
CA LYS A 877 5.19 19.31 -13.46
C LYS A 877 5.22 18.61 -14.82
N ARG A 878 5.05 17.28 -14.85
CA ARG A 878 5.01 16.53 -16.11
C ARG A 878 3.80 16.91 -16.95
N VAL A 879 2.64 17.10 -16.33
CA VAL A 879 1.43 17.59 -17.01
C VAL A 879 1.67 18.97 -17.63
N GLU A 880 2.35 19.88 -16.93
CA GLU A 880 2.72 21.19 -17.48
C GLU A 880 3.67 21.07 -18.68
N LEU A 881 4.70 20.23 -18.60
CA LEU A 881 5.62 19.98 -19.72
C LEU A 881 4.90 19.42 -20.95
N ILE A 882 4.02 18.43 -20.77
CA ILE A 882 3.26 17.84 -21.89
C ILE A 882 2.32 18.90 -22.49
N ARG A 883 1.73 19.77 -21.68
CA ARG A 883 0.86 20.86 -22.16
C ARG A 883 1.64 21.86 -23.03
N GLU A 884 2.88 22.16 -22.67
CA GLU A 884 3.79 22.97 -23.51
C GLU A 884 4.11 22.28 -24.84
N GLU A 885 4.35 20.96 -24.82
CA GLU A 885 4.60 20.16 -26.03
C GLU A 885 3.40 20.17 -26.99
N VAL A 886 2.16 20.12 -26.48
CA VAL A 886 0.94 20.19 -27.32
C VAL A 886 0.73 21.57 -27.98
N GLY A 887 1.59 22.56 -27.68
CA GLY A 887 1.51 23.90 -28.27
C GLY A 887 0.43 24.77 -27.63
N ILE A 888 -0.10 24.36 -26.47
CA ILE A 888 -1.03 25.14 -25.66
C ILE A 888 -0.18 26.02 -24.74
N LYS A 889 0.38 27.10 -25.30
CA LYS A 889 1.05 28.11 -24.47
C LYS A 889 0.04 28.70 -23.48
N VAL A 890 0.41 28.61 -22.19
CA VAL A 890 -0.32 29.15 -21.02
C VAL A 890 -0.47 30.67 -21.12
#